data_AF-A0A0F5ZQB0-F1
#
_entry.id   AF-A0A0F5ZQB0-F1
#
_cell.length_a   1.000
_cell.length_b   1.000
_cell.length_c   1.000
_cell.angle_alpha   90.00
_cell.angle_beta   90.00
_cell.angle_gamma   90.00
#
_symmetry.space_group_name_H-M   'P 1'
#
loop_
_entity.id
_entity.type
_entity.pdbx_description
1 polymer ?
#
loop_
_entity_poly.entity_id
_entity_poly.type
_entity_poly.pdbx_seq_one_letter_code
_entity_poly.pdbx_strand_id
1 'polypeptide(L)'
;MVLGGVADAGRVPLANYSAVLLDDGARAAGSTWFSLWTANTAVDLFSAGGDLAPGLAGPENVTGSNLWREQVQLVVRGGDDLLNYWLYPSRFSAIAAQGDIKLDRISTTPGTQDVILLAPSATGRLDVLAGGGIFAQPGATQIARSASDARLPGPFDPAFMAEQGDSAGNVTRTRHNLSVDGNIASPDASLPLFAFGPNTPLSSVSAALAPSRFYAVQGDIIGLATGARRTLNPNAGQRTQLNWFEAAGAVQLRAGRDILGVSMTALNTAPTDITVAAAGRDIVHLNATIAGPGNTEISAGRQLRQEDAGSIVSLGGIVQGDTRPGASIALTAGNQQIDFAALRARYLDPVNLADPAQSLASQPGKAVKVYNQELKQWLQQRFGMAADGDAALAAFDALPQEQQRIFLRQIYYAELREGGREYTDAEGPRFGSYLRGREAIATLMPDRNAAGTAIDRTGDIVMYGGSGVRTEAGGNIELMAPGGQIVVGVQGVVPPASAGLVTQGQGDIRLFSQDSVLLGLSRVMTTFGGDILAWSEQGDINAGRGSQTTLLYTPPRRVYDGWGNVILSPQAPASGAGIATLNPIAEVRPGDVDLIAPLGTIDAGEAGIRVSGNINLAALQVLNAANIQVQGESKGLPVLASVNVNALASASAAANSASQAAQDVMRKSQDEARRNQPSVISVQILGFGSGTSAINPPARGNTANSGYDANSAFQFPQASRDEGTQRR
;
A
#
# COMPACT_ATOMS: atom_id res chain seq x y z
N MET A 1 -23.96 31.76 5.06
CA MET A 1 -24.97 31.32 4.08
C MET A 1 -25.29 29.85 4.33
N VAL A 2 -26.54 29.44 4.14
CA VAL A 2 -26.99 28.05 4.29
C VAL A 2 -27.80 27.66 3.06
N LEU A 3 -27.56 26.48 2.49
CA LEU A 3 -28.42 25.89 1.47
C LEU A 3 -29.20 24.73 2.09
N GLY A 4 -30.54 24.80 2.06
CA GLY A 4 -31.41 23.75 2.60
C GLY A 4 -31.64 22.55 1.67
N GLY A 5 -31.38 22.69 0.36
CA GLY A 5 -31.54 21.62 -0.64
C GLY A 5 -31.69 22.15 -2.05
N VAL A 6 -31.83 21.25 -3.04
CA VAL A 6 -32.01 21.61 -4.46
C VAL A 6 -33.17 20.82 -5.05
N ALA A 7 -34.18 21.50 -5.60
CA ALA A 7 -35.36 20.87 -6.16
C ALA A 7 -35.17 20.43 -7.65
N ASP A 8 -35.90 19.39 -8.03
CA ASP A 8 -36.05 18.90 -9.41
C ASP A 8 -37.55 18.85 -9.72
N ALA A 9 -38.03 19.83 -10.50
CA ALA A 9 -39.46 20.05 -10.70
C ALA A 9 -40.16 18.97 -11.57
N GLY A 10 -39.43 18.00 -12.13
CA GLY A 10 -40.03 16.80 -12.74
C GLY A 10 -40.19 15.62 -11.76
N ARG A 11 -39.73 15.77 -10.51
CA ARG A 11 -39.68 14.74 -9.46
C ARG A 11 -40.38 15.19 -8.19
N VAL A 12 -41.64 15.61 -8.34
CA VAL A 12 -42.54 16.08 -7.27
C VAL A 12 -43.72 15.11 -7.12
N PRO A 13 -44.23 14.83 -5.90
CA PRO A 13 -45.42 14.00 -5.73
C PRO A 13 -46.61 14.69 -6.40
N LEU A 14 -47.45 13.91 -7.07
CA LEU A 14 -48.66 14.42 -7.69
C LEU A 14 -49.84 14.17 -6.75
N ALA A 15 -50.64 15.21 -6.47
CA ALA A 15 -51.82 15.10 -5.62
C ALA A 15 -52.96 14.23 -6.21
N ASN A 16 -52.79 13.74 -7.44
CA ASN A 16 -53.71 12.83 -8.12
C ASN A 16 -52.91 11.77 -8.90
N TYR A 17 -53.40 10.53 -8.85
CA TYR A 17 -52.84 9.39 -9.55
C TYR A 17 -53.49 9.17 -10.92
N SER A 18 -52.71 8.72 -11.90
CA SER A 18 -53.23 8.30 -13.20
C SER A 18 -53.92 6.94 -13.08
N ALA A 19 -55.16 6.79 -13.56
CA ALA A 19 -55.85 5.51 -13.52
C ALA A 19 -55.27 4.52 -14.55
N VAL A 20 -54.66 3.43 -14.08
CA VAL A 20 -54.09 2.36 -14.91
C VAL A 20 -55.05 1.18 -14.90
N LEU A 21 -55.42 0.66 -16.07
CA LEU A 21 -56.19 -0.57 -16.22
C LEU A 21 -55.23 -1.76 -16.33
N LEU A 22 -55.48 -2.81 -15.54
CA LEU A 22 -54.71 -4.06 -15.55
C LEU A 22 -55.40 -5.12 -16.43
N ASP A 23 -54.66 -6.16 -16.82
CA ASP A 23 -55.09 -7.22 -17.73
C ASP A 23 -56.33 -8.01 -17.23
N ASP A 24 -56.55 -8.03 -15.91
CA ASP A 24 -57.70 -8.63 -15.22
C ASP A 24 -58.93 -7.70 -15.12
N GLY A 25 -58.81 -6.47 -15.63
CA GLY A 25 -59.82 -5.42 -15.53
C GLY A 25 -59.78 -4.59 -14.23
N ALA A 26 -58.87 -4.90 -13.30
CA ALA A 26 -58.69 -4.11 -12.09
C ALA A 26 -58.02 -2.76 -12.39
N ARG A 27 -58.07 -1.84 -11.41
CA ARG A 27 -57.47 -0.50 -11.51
C ARG A 27 -56.33 -0.33 -10.51
N ALA A 28 -55.25 0.29 -10.96
CA ALA A 28 -54.10 0.66 -10.17
C ALA A 28 -53.82 2.18 -10.25
N ALA A 29 -53.20 2.73 -9.22
CA ALA A 29 -52.75 4.10 -9.11
C ALA A 29 -51.38 4.26 -9.80
N GLY A 30 -51.39 4.86 -10.98
CA GLY A 30 -50.20 5.12 -11.81
C GLY A 30 -49.50 6.43 -11.44
N SER A 31 -48.19 6.35 -11.27
CA SER A 31 -47.27 7.47 -11.00
C SER A 31 -46.17 7.49 -12.05
N THR A 32 -45.77 8.70 -12.47
CA THR A 32 -44.65 8.88 -13.41
C THR A 32 -43.84 10.12 -13.06
N TRP A 33 -42.53 10.06 -13.31
CA TRP A 33 -41.59 11.15 -13.03
C TRP A 33 -40.37 11.10 -13.95
N PHE A 34 -39.69 12.23 -14.04
CA PHE A 34 -38.45 12.37 -14.81
C PHE A 34 -37.63 13.52 -14.23
N SER A 35 -36.31 13.51 -14.41
CA SER A 35 -35.49 14.66 -14.06
C SER A 35 -35.64 15.77 -15.10
N LEU A 36 -35.78 17.02 -14.63
CA LEU A 36 -35.58 18.23 -15.44
C LEU A 36 -34.13 18.72 -15.39
N TRP A 37 -33.26 18.09 -14.60
CA TRP A 37 -31.84 18.39 -14.61
C TRP A 37 -31.18 17.83 -15.87
N THR A 38 -30.28 18.63 -16.44
CA THR A 38 -29.47 18.29 -17.62
C THR A 38 -27.99 18.24 -17.24
N ALA A 39 -27.14 17.79 -18.16
CA ALA A 39 -25.67 17.89 -18.02
C ALA A 39 -25.15 19.33 -17.84
N ASN A 40 -25.99 20.35 -18.05
CA ASN A 40 -25.67 21.77 -17.84
C ASN A 40 -26.33 22.37 -16.59
N THR A 41 -27.25 21.66 -15.92
CA THR A 41 -27.90 22.17 -14.70
C THR A 41 -26.88 22.22 -13.56
N ALA A 42 -26.78 23.39 -12.92
CA ALA A 42 -25.77 23.69 -11.92
C ALA A 42 -26.35 24.42 -10.71
N VAL A 43 -25.70 24.28 -9.56
CA VAL A 43 -25.91 25.12 -8.38
C VAL A 43 -24.56 25.68 -7.95
N ASP A 44 -24.41 27.00 -8.08
CA ASP A 44 -23.19 27.73 -7.73
C ASP A 44 -23.49 28.69 -6.57
N LEU A 45 -22.85 28.44 -5.44
CA LEU A 45 -23.00 29.17 -4.19
C LEU A 45 -21.75 30.00 -3.91
N PHE A 46 -21.91 31.30 -3.71
CA PHE A 46 -20.82 32.22 -3.37
C PHE A 46 -21.14 33.02 -2.12
N SER A 47 -20.22 33.01 -1.15
CA SER A 47 -20.25 33.82 0.07
C SER A 47 -18.95 34.62 0.17
N ALA A 48 -19.05 35.95 0.14
CA ALA A 48 -17.87 36.82 0.06
C ALA A 48 -17.09 36.93 1.38
N GLY A 49 -17.79 37.03 2.51
CA GLY A 49 -17.21 37.44 3.81
C GLY A 49 -17.74 36.65 5.01
N GLY A 50 -18.20 35.41 4.80
CA GLY A 50 -18.72 34.55 5.86
C GLY A 50 -18.96 33.13 5.38
N ASP A 51 -19.26 32.24 6.33
CA ASP A 51 -19.28 30.80 6.10
C ASP A 51 -20.38 30.33 5.14
N LEU A 52 -20.23 29.10 4.63
CA LEU A 52 -21.18 28.44 3.74
C LEU A 52 -21.41 27.01 4.23
N ALA A 53 -22.66 26.69 4.59
CA ALA A 53 -23.09 25.33 4.91
C ALA A 53 -23.95 24.75 3.76
N PRO A 54 -23.40 23.86 2.92
CA PRO A 54 -24.14 23.23 1.84
C PRO A 54 -24.90 22.02 2.36
N GLY A 55 -26.23 22.06 2.33
CA GLY A 55 -27.09 20.91 2.67
C GLY A 55 -27.46 20.78 4.15
N LEU A 56 -27.68 21.87 4.88
CA LEU A 56 -28.44 21.81 6.14
C LEU A 56 -29.94 21.64 5.82
N ALA A 57 -30.30 20.43 5.36
CA ALA A 57 -31.66 20.04 5.04
C ALA A 57 -32.49 19.80 6.30
N GLY A 58 -32.89 20.88 6.96
CA GLY A 58 -33.81 20.82 8.11
C GLY A 58 -35.14 20.17 7.70
N PRO A 59 -35.68 19.21 8.47
CA PRO A 59 -36.87 18.42 8.10
C PRO A 59 -38.19 19.23 8.05
N GLU A 60 -38.14 20.52 8.32
CA GLU A 60 -39.31 21.39 8.51
C GLU A 60 -39.84 22.03 7.20
N ASN A 61 -39.10 21.97 6.09
CA ASN A 61 -39.43 22.68 4.83
C ASN A 61 -39.26 21.82 3.56
N VAL A 62 -39.76 20.57 3.55
CA VAL A 62 -39.53 19.60 2.46
C VAL A 62 -40.66 19.60 1.40
N THR A 63 -40.74 20.65 0.58
CA THR A 63 -41.75 20.78 -0.49
C THR A 63 -41.29 20.18 -1.83
N GLY A 64 -41.12 18.84 -1.89
CA GLY A 64 -40.90 18.10 -3.14
C GLY A 64 -40.15 16.77 -2.97
N SER A 65 -40.45 15.74 -3.79
CA SER A 65 -40.00 14.36 -3.51
C SER A 65 -38.49 14.18 -3.58
N ASN A 66 -37.81 14.98 -4.41
CA ASN A 66 -36.35 14.93 -4.54
C ASN A 66 -35.61 15.73 -3.45
N LEU A 67 -36.33 16.56 -2.68
CA LEU A 67 -35.82 17.17 -1.45
C LEU A 67 -35.89 16.18 -0.26
N TRP A 68 -36.65 15.09 -0.39
CA TRP A 68 -36.50 13.93 0.48
C TRP A 68 -35.31 13.10 0.02
N ARG A 69 -34.59 12.54 1.00
CA ARG A 69 -33.50 11.59 0.78
C ARG A 69 -33.95 10.35 0.01
N GLU A 70 -33.16 9.90 -0.96
CA GLU A 70 -33.28 8.54 -1.49
C GLU A 70 -32.54 7.58 -0.55
N GLN A 71 -33.25 6.60 0.03
CA GLN A 71 -32.72 5.77 1.12
C GLN A 71 -32.40 4.33 0.68
N VAL A 72 -31.25 3.81 1.15
CA VAL A 72 -30.77 2.44 0.91
C VAL A 72 -30.23 1.86 2.23
N GLN A 73 -30.29 0.53 2.41
CA GLN A 73 -29.79 -0.17 3.61
C GLN A 73 -28.40 -0.80 3.38
N LEU A 74 -27.52 -0.73 4.38
CA LEU A 74 -26.14 -1.24 4.36
C LEU A 74 -25.97 -2.56 5.13
N VAL A 75 -24.85 -3.26 4.91
CA VAL A 75 -24.58 -4.57 5.55
C VAL A 75 -24.53 -4.47 7.08
N VAL A 76 -25.37 -5.27 7.72
CA VAL A 76 -25.64 -5.27 9.16
C VAL A 76 -24.49 -5.83 10.00
N ARG A 77 -24.03 -5.07 11.01
CA ARG A 77 -23.36 -5.59 12.22
C ARG A 77 -24.17 -5.27 13.50
N GLY A 78 -25.44 -5.68 13.50
CA GLY A 78 -26.33 -5.57 14.66
C GLY A 78 -27.27 -4.35 14.69
N GLY A 79 -27.38 -3.60 13.60
CA GLY A 79 -28.35 -2.50 13.46
C GLY A 79 -28.66 -2.20 11.99
N ASP A 80 -29.75 -1.47 11.76
CA ASP A 80 -30.16 -0.97 10.44
C ASP A 80 -29.34 0.26 10.04
N ASP A 81 -28.13 0.06 9.52
CA ASP A 81 -27.34 1.16 8.97
C ASP A 81 -27.99 1.67 7.66
N LEU A 82 -28.32 2.96 7.65
CA LEU A 82 -29.07 3.63 6.57
C LEU A 82 -28.17 4.56 5.79
N LEU A 83 -28.33 4.58 4.48
CA LEU A 83 -27.63 5.49 3.57
C LEU A 83 -28.66 6.40 2.90
N ASN A 84 -28.47 7.71 3.04
CA ASN A 84 -29.38 8.75 2.56
C ASN A 84 -28.69 9.60 1.49
N TYR A 85 -29.23 9.58 0.27
CA TYR A 85 -28.77 10.45 -0.80
C TYR A 85 -29.62 11.71 -0.90
N TRP A 86 -28.99 12.85 -0.63
CA TRP A 86 -29.53 14.19 -0.85
C TRP A 86 -29.04 14.63 -2.23
N LEU A 87 -29.92 14.57 -3.23
CA LEU A 87 -29.49 14.71 -4.62
C LEU A 87 -29.25 16.16 -5.03
N TYR A 88 -28.18 16.36 -5.80
CA TYR A 88 -27.78 17.65 -6.38
C TYR A 88 -27.56 17.50 -7.89
N PRO A 89 -27.70 18.57 -8.68
CA PRO A 89 -27.35 18.56 -10.10
C PRO A 89 -25.90 18.16 -10.34
N SER A 90 -25.60 17.72 -11.56
CA SER A 90 -24.25 17.20 -11.92
C SER A 90 -23.11 18.23 -11.81
N ARG A 91 -23.44 19.52 -11.62
CA ARG A 91 -22.48 20.61 -11.40
C ARG A 91 -22.82 21.33 -10.10
N PHE A 92 -21.88 21.34 -9.17
CA PHE A 92 -21.98 22.06 -7.91
C PHE A 92 -20.71 22.89 -7.66
N SER A 93 -20.89 24.10 -7.15
CA SER A 93 -19.81 24.89 -6.57
C SER A 93 -20.25 25.53 -5.26
N ALA A 94 -19.39 25.47 -4.24
CA ALA A 94 -19.57 26.13 -2.96
C ALA A 94 -18.30 26.89 -2.59
N ILE A 95 -18.38 28.22 -2.61
CA ILE A 95 -17.24 29.12 -2.41
C ILE A 95 -17.50 30.04 -1.21
N ALA A 96 -16.70 29.91 -0.15
CA ALA A 96 -16.65 30.84 0.98
C ALA A 96 -15.33 31.63 0.90
N ALA A 97 -15.31 32.78 0.21
CA ALA A 97 -14.08 33.43 -0.23
C ALA A 97 -13.17 33.93 0.91
N GLN A 98 -13.74 34.28 2.07
CA GLN A 98 -13.02 34.67 3.29
C GLN A 98 -13.50 33.92 4.54
N GLY A 99 -14.38 32.92 4.37
CA GLY A 99 -14.98 32.14 5.46
C GLY A 99 -14.72 30.65 5.31
N ASP A 100 -15.40 29.86 6.13
CA ASP A 100 -15.30 28.40 6.15
C ASP A 100 -16.38 27.72 5.29
N ILE A 101 -16.10 26.51 4.82
CA ILE A 101 -17.15 25.54 4.48
C ILE A 101 -17.43 24.69 5.71
N LYS A 102 -18.72 24.58 6.11
CA LYS A 102 -19.15 23.83 7.29
C LYS A 102 -20.12 22.72 6.90
N LEU A 103 -19.71 21.47 7.10
CA LEU A 103 -20.52 20.27 6.88
C LEU A 103 -21.00 19.75 8.23
N ASP A 104 -22.31 19.58 8.35
CA ASP A 104 -22.95 19.07 9.55
C ASP A 104 -23.77 17.81 9.25
N ARG A 105 -24.28 17.16 10.29
CA ARG A 105 -25.09 15.95 10.19
C ARG A 105 -26.57 16.32 9.98
N ILE A 106 -27.20 15.78 8.95
CA ILE A 106 -28.63 16.02 8.68
C ILE A 106 -29.49 15.07 9.52
N SER A 107 -29.18 13.77 9.52
CA SER A 107 -29.99 12.73 10.15
C SER A 107 -29.50 12.39 11.56
N THR A 108 -30.28 12.73 12.58
CA THR A 108 -29.98 12.44 13.99
C THR A 108 -30.03 10.96 14.35
N THR A 109 -30.74 10.13 13.55
CA THR A 109 -30.86 8.68 13.74
C THR A 109 -29.47 7.99 13.75
N PRO A 110 -29.15 7.13 14.75
CA PRO A 110 -27.95 6.29 14.74
C PRO A 110 -27.84 5.39 13.49
N GLY A 111 -26.62 4.94 13.15
CA GLY A 111 -26.37 4.11 11.96
C GLY A 111 -26.61 4.80 10.60
N THR A 112 -27.14 6.03 10.60
CA THR A 112 -27.49 6.75 9.37
C THR A 112 -26.33 7.58 8.85
N GLN A 113 -26.08 7.48 7.55
CA GLN A 113 -25.05 8.22 6.80
C GLN A 113 -25.72 9.08 5.72
N ASP A 114 -25.50 10.39 5.77
CA ASP A 114 -26.01 11.33 4.77
C ASP A 114 -24.95 11.67 3.72
N VAL A 115 -25.34 11.69 2.45
CA VAL A 115 -24.47 11.99 1.31
C VAL A 115 -25.16 12.99 0.38
N ILE A 116 -24.55 14.15 0.17
CA ILE A 116 -24.85 15.04 -0.95
C ILE A 116 -24.27 14.38 -2.20
N LEU A 117 -25.16 13.86 -3.06
CA LEU A 117 -24.77 13.10 -4.24
C LEU A 117 -25.13 13.87 -5.51
N LEU A 118 -24.11 14.26 -6.26
CA LEU A 118 -24.28 14.88 -7.57
C LEU A 118 -24.65 13.82 -8.61
N ALA A 119 -25.67 14.14 -9.42
CA ALA A 119 -26.08 13.34 -10.58
C ALA A 119 -24.91 13.07 -11.55
N PRO A 120 -24.82 11.90 -12.20
CA PRO A 120 -23.74 11.58 -13.11
C PRO A 120 -23.77 12.45 -14.37
N SER A 121 -22.59 12.86 -14.86
CA SER A 121 -22.42 13.60 -16.11
C SER A 121 -20.97 13.55 -16.59
N ALA A 122 -20.76 13.37 -17.89
CA ALA A 122 -19.46 13.51 -18.54
C ALA A 122 -18.85 14.92 -18.44
N THR A 123 -19.65 15.92 -18.04
CA THR A 123 -19.22 17.31 -17.80
C THR A 123 -19.47 17.76 -16.36
N GLY A 124 -19.59 16.81 -15.43
CA GLY A 124 -19.91 17.09 -14.03
C GLY A 124 -18.79 17.83 -13.30
N ARG A 125 -19.16 18.72 -12.36
CA ARG A 125 -18.25 19.60 -11.61
C ARG A 125 -18.55 19.54 -10.13
N LEU A 126 -17.52 19.47 -9.30
CA LEU A 126 -17.63 19.58 -7.84
C LEU A 126 -16.46 20.42 -7.34
N ASP A 127 -16.74 21.66 -6.93
CA ASP A 127 -15.74 22.59 -6.39
C ASP A 127 -16.19 23.14 -5.03
N VAL A 128 -15.47 22.78 -3.96
CA VAL A 128 -15.74 23.19 -2.58
C VAL A 128 -14.53 23.98 -2.06
N LEU A 129 -14.65 25.30 -1.98
CA LEU A 129 -13.52 26.22 -1.84
C LEU A 129 -13.72 27.17 -0.64
N ALA A 130 -12.84 27.09 0.35
CA ALA A 130 -12.79 27.95 1.53
C ALA A 130 -11.56 28.87 1.49
N GLY A 131 -11.74 30.14 1.85
CA GLY A 131 -10.63 31.01 2.24
C GLY A 131 -10.04 30.58 3.57
N GLY A 132 -10.93 30.26 4.53
CA GLY A 132 -10.61 29.64 5.82
C GLY A 132 -10.43 28.12 5.69
N GLY A 133 -11.17 27.35 6.48
CA GLY A 133 -11.12 25.88 6.52
C GLY A 133 -12.32 25.18 5.88
N ILE A 134 -12.20 23.85 5.72
CA ILE A 134 -13.32 22.95 5.42
C ILE A 134 -13.49 22.04 6.63
N PHE A 135 -14.59 22.22 7.36
CA PHE A 135 -14.82 21.54 8.64
C PHE A 135 -16.06 20.65 8.57
N ALA A 136 -15.88 19.36 8.86
CA ALA A 136 -16.95 18.38 9.00
C ALA A 136 -16.91 17.74 10.39
N GLN A 137 -18.07 17.68 11.05
CA GLN A 137 -18.21 17.01 12.35
C GLN A 137 -18.18 15.47 12.20
N PRO A 138 -17.88 14.69 13.27
CA PRO A 138 -17.99 13.23 13.23
C PRO A 138 -19.40 12.76 12.84
N GLY A 139 -19.52 12.08 11.70
CA GLY A 139 -20.81 11.68 11.13
C GLY A 139 -21.58 12.78 10.40
N ALA A 140 -20.91 13.88 10.03
CA ALA A 140 -21.47 14.90 9.16
C ALA A 140 -21.70 14.39 7.71
N THR A 141 -22.45 15.18 6.96
CA THR A 141 -22.86 14.88 5.58
C THR A 141 -21.65 14.81 4.64
N GLN A 142 -21.55 13.71 3.91
CA GLN A 142 -20.49 13.43 2.93
C GLN A 142 -20.84 14.10 1.58
N ILE A 143 -19.88 14.34 0.69
CA ILE A 143 -20.15 14.89 -0.66
C ILE A 143 -19.54 13.99 -1.73
N ALA A 144 -20.34 13.50 -2.68
CA ALA A 144 -19.91 12.55 -3.71
C ALA A 144 -20.42 12.92 -5.11
N ARG A 145 -19.71 12.45 -6.14
CA ARG A 145 -20.21 12.43 -7.53
C ARG A 145 -20.56 11.01 -7.91
N SER A 146 -21.74 10.80 -8.49
CA SER A 146 -22.06 9.51 -9.11
C SER A 146 -21.25 9.31 -10.40
N ALA A 147 -20.72 8.10 -10.59
CA ALA A 147 -20.21 7.62 -11.88
C ALA A 147 -21.13 6.55 -12.50
N SER A 148 -22.39 6.46 -12.06
CA SER A 148 -23.35 5.51 -12.63
C SER A 148 -23.53 5.74 -14.13
N ASP A 149 -23.45 4.65 -14.89
CA ASP A 149 -23.76 4.56 -16.31
C ASP A 149 -25.19 4.07 -16.56
N ALA A 150 -26.01 3.96 -15.52
CA ALA A 150 -27.43 3.72 -15.65
C ALA A 150 -28.12 4.90 -16.35
N ARG A 151 -29.01 4.60 -17.30
CA ARG A 151 -29.93 5.61 -17.87
C ARG A 151 -30.71 6.29 -16.74
N LEU A 152 -30.91 7.61 -16.82
CA LEU A 152 -31.71 8.37 -15.86
C LEU A 152 -33.09 8.66 -16.45
N PRO A 153 -34.16 8.73 -15.64
CA PRO A 153 -35.49 9.02 -16.14
C PRO A 153 -35.55 10.46 -16.65
N GLY A 154 -35.93 10.63 -17.91
CA GLY A 154 -35.97 11.92 -18.61
C GLY A 154 -37.31 12.14 -19.32
N PRO A 155 -37.60 13.34 -19.86
CA PRO A 155 -38.89 13.65 -20.47
C PRO A 155 -39.34 12.72 -21.62
N PHE A 156 -38.39 11.97 -22.23
CA PHE A 156 -38.63 11.02 -23.32
C PHE A 156 -38.44 9.53 -22.92
N ASP A 157 -37.95 9.26 -21.70
CA ASP A 157 -37.93 7.93 -21.05
C ASP A 157 -38.25 8.12 -19.57
N PRO A 158 -39.52 8.43 -19.21
CA PRO A 158 -39.90 8.71 -17.84
C PRO A 158 -40.00 7.41 -17.03
N ALA A 159 -39.64 7.48 -15.75
CA ALA A 159 -39.93 6.39 -14.83
C ALA A 159 -41.44 6.31 -14.57
N PHE A 160 -41.92 5.07 -14.38
CA PHE A 160 -43.33 4.76 -14.21
C PHE A 160 -43.52 3.55 -13.30
N MET A 161 -44.54 3.63 -12.44
CA MET A 161 -45.05 2.53 -11.64
C MET A 161 -46.56 2.66 -11.44
N ALA A 162 -47.24 1.53 -11.36
CA ALA A 162 -48.63 1.42 -10.94
C ALA A 162 -48.71 0.59 -9.67
N GLU A 163 -49.46 1.07 -8.68
CA GLU A 163 -49.64 0.43 -7.39
C GLU A 163 -51.12 0.15 -7.11
N GLN A 164 -51.40 -0.99 -6.49
CA GLN A 164 -52.74 -1.45 -6.14
C GLN A 164 -52.78 -1.78 -4.65
N GLY A 165 -53.64 -1.10 -3.91
CA GLY A 165 -53.95 -1.44 -2.52
C GLY A 165 -54.96 -2.58 -2.45
N ASP A 166 -54.77 -3.52 -1.51
CA ASP A 166 -55.79 -4.50 -1.14
C ASP A 166 -56.69 -4.01 0.02
N SER A 167 -57.72 -4.78 0.34
CA SER A 167 -58.67 -4.46 1.42
C SER A 167 -58.08 -4.53 2.84
N ALA A 168 -56.83 -4.98 3.00
CA ALA A 168 -56.09 -5.00 4.25
C ALA A 168 -55.05 -3.86 4.36
N GLY A 169 -54.91 -3.04 3.30
CA GLY A 169 -53.97 -1.92 3.24
C GLY A 169 -52.58 -2.27 2.70
N ASN A 170 -52.36 -3.49 2.19
CA ASN A 170 -51.11 -3.85 1.54
C ASN A 170 -51.06 -3.22 0.14
N VAL A 171 -49.98 -2.50 -0.17
CA VAL A 171 -49.77 -1.90 -1.49
C VAL A 171 -48.83 -2.78 -2.32
N THR A 172 -49.31 -3.27 -3.45
CA THR A 172 -48.54 -4.10 -4.40
C THR A 172 -48.24 -3.31 -5.66
N ARG A 173 -46.99 -3.33 -6.13
CA ARG A 173 -46.57 -2.73 -7.41
C ARG A 173 -46.85 -3.69 -8.56
N THR A 174 -47.82 -3.38 -9.40
CA THR A 174 -48.41 -4.32 -10.39
C THR A 174 -47.86 -4.17 -11.81
N ARG A 175 -47.39 -2.97 -12.17
CA ARG A 175 -46.71 -2.64 -13.44
C ARG A 175 -45.64 -1.58 -13.17
N HIS A 176 -44.44 -1.70 -13.75
CA HIS A 176 -43.40 -0.67 -13.69
C HIS A 176 -42.32 -0.86 -14.76
N ASN A 177 -41.54 0.19 -15.04
CA ASN A 177 -40.31 0.13 -15.85
C ASN A 177 -39.02 0.26 -14.99
N LEU A 178 -39.17 0.27 -13.67
CA LEU A 178 -38.09 0.38 -12.69
C LEU A 178 -37.20 -0.86 -12.63
N SER A 179 -35.92 -0.68 -12.35
CA SER A 179 -34.94 -1.77 -12.14
C SER A 179 -34.97 -2.28 -10.70
N VAL A 180 -34.70 -3.58 -10.50
CA VAL A 180 -34.50 -4.19 -9.16
C VAL A 180 -33.26 -3.62 -8.44
N ASP A 181 -32.30 -3.10 -9.21
CA ASP A 181 -31.09 -2.45 -8.71
C ASP A 181 -31.21 -0.93 -8.59
N GLY A 182 -32.34 -0.36 -8.99
CA GLY A 182 -32.64 1.06 -8.78
C GLY A 182 -32.90 1.40 -7.31
N ASN A 183 -33.08 2.68 -7.00
CA ASN A 183 -33.59 3.13 -5.70
C ASN A 183 -35.10 2.86 -5.60
N ILE A 184 -35.59 2.60 -4.38
CA ILE A 184 -36.98 2.20 -4.16
C ILE A 184 -37.87 3.43 -4.27
N ALA A 185 -38.69 3.48 -5.33
CA ALA A 185 -39.70 4.50 -5.50
C ALA A 185 -40.89 4.31 -4.55
N SER A 186 -41.41 5.41 -4.02
CA SER A 186 -42.65 5.50 -3.23
C SER A 186 -43.37 6.79 -3.63
N PRO A 187 -44.55 6.75 -4.25
CA PRO A 187 -45.12 7.93 -4.91
C PRO A 187 -45.36 9.14 -4.01
N ASP A 188 -45.81 8.91 -2.76
CA ASP A 188 -46.07 9.98 -1.79
C ASP A 188 -44.79 10.57 -1.18
N ALA A 189 -43.64 9.88 -1.29
CA ALA A 189 -42.44 10.19 -0.49
C ALA A 189 -41.15 10.41 -1.30
N SER A 190 -40.85 9.55 -2.29
CA SER A 190 -39.58 9.60 -3.04
C SER A 190 -39.73 9.04 -4.46
N LEU A 191 -39.47 9.89 -5.46
CA LEU A 191 -39.48 9.56 -6.88
C LEU A 191 -38.02 9.55 -7.39
N PRO A 192 -37.32 8.40 -7.40
CA PRO A 192 -35.86 8.35 -7.45
C PRO A 192 -35.23 8.75 -8.80
N LEU A 193 -34.04 9.33 -8.76
CA LEU A 193 -33.21 9.57 -9.94
C LEU A 193 -32.64 8.25 -10.47
N PHE A 194 -32.19 7.38 -9.57
CA PHE A 194 -31.68 6.05 -9.90
C PHE A 194 -32.83 5.02 -10.06
N ALA A 195 -33.87 5.37 -10.80
CA ALA A 195 -35.05 4.53 -11.04
C ALA A 195 -34.74 3.26 -11.87
N PHE A 196 -33.66 3.30 -12.65
CA PHE A 196 -33.43 2.43 -13.79
C PHE A 196 -32.15 1.58 -13.72
N GLY A 197 -31.34 1.78 -12.67
CA GLY A 197 -30.11 1.06 -12.37
C GLY A 197 -29.45 1.64 -11.10
N PRO A 198 -28.37 1.03 -10.61
CA PRO A 198 -27.76 1.40 -9.32
C PRO A 198 -26.91 2.67 -9.40
N ASN A 199 -26.61 3.25 -8.23
CA ASN A 199 -25.66 4.36 -8.09
C ASN A 199 -24.19 3.87 -8.09
N THR A 200 -23.78 3.18 -9.15
CA THR A 200 -22.40 2.72 -9.39
C THR A 200 -22.20 2.47 -10.89
N PRO A 201 -20.99 2.68 -11.46
CA PRO A 201 -20.70 2.20 -12.81
C PRO A 201 -20.78 0.67 -12.88
N LEU A 202 -21.36 0.14 -13.95
CA LEU A 202 -21.51 -1.30 -14.21
C LEU A 202 -20.76 -1.77 -15.46
N SER A 203 -20.78 -0.99 -16.55
CA SER A 203 -20.27 -1.38 -17.87
C SER A 203 -19.24 -0.41 -18.45
N SER A 204 -19.24 0.84 -17.99
CA SER A 204 -18.40 1.91 -18.50
C SER A 204 -18.02 2.92 -17.41
N VAL A 205 -16.97 3.70 -17.67
CA VAL A 205 -16.60 4.87 -16.87
C VAL A 205 -16.44 6.04 -17.82
N SER A 206 -17.06 7.19 -17.51
CA SER A 206 -16.92 8.40 -18.33
C SER A 206 -15.44 8.82 -18.44
N ALA A 207 -14.96 9.02 -19.66
CA ALA A 207 -13.59 9.46 -19.89
C ALA A 207 -13.37 10.92 -19.46
N ALA A 208 -12.17 11.22 -18.95
CA ALA A 208 -11.62 12.56 -18.73
C ALA A 208 -12.51 13.52 -17.91
N LEU A 209 -13.03 13.06 -16.78
CA LEU A 209 -13.76 13.92 -15.84
C LEU A 209 -12.83 14.91 -15.14
N ALA A 210 -13.18 16.21 -15.18
CA ALA A 210 -12.50 17.23 -14.38
C ALA A 210 -12.53 16.87 -12.88
N PRO A 211 -11.45 17.07 -12.11
CA PRO A 211 -11.35 16.58 -10.74
C PRO A 211 -12.33 17.27 -9.79
N SER A 212 -12.78 16.54 -8.76
CA SER A 212 -13.49 17.13 -7.62
C SER A 212 -12.49 17.91 -6.76
N ARG A 213 -12.73 19.19 -6.48
CA ARG A 213 -11.79 20.05 -5.73
C ARG A 213 -12.34 20.36 -4.34
N PHE A 214 -11.50 20.22 -3.33
CA PHE A 214 -11.78 20.60 -1.94
C PHE A 214 -10.58 21.38 -1.41
N TYR A 215 -10.65 22.72 -1.46
CA TYR A 215 -9.53 23.60 -1.13
C TYR A 215 -9.83 24.45 0.10
N ALA A 216 -8.93 24.43 1.09
CA ALA A 216 -8.87 25.39 2.20
C ALA A 216 -7.60 26.24 2.01
N VAL A 217 -7.74 27.51 1.64
CA VAL A 217 -6.60 28.33 1.20
C VAL A 217 -5.66 28.70 2.34
N GLN A 218 -6.20 29.08 3.50
CA GLN A 218 -5.41 29.45 4.69
C GLN A 218 -5.60 28.48 5.86
N GLY A 219 -6.72 27.74 5.87
CA GLY A 219 -7.09 26.84 6.97
C GLY A 219 -6.75 25.37 6.75
N ASP A 220 -7.40 24.56 7.58
CA ASP A 220 -7.28 23.11 7.64
C ASP A 220 -8.48 22.44 6.91
N ILE A 221 -8.34 21.18 6.49
CA ILE A 221 -9.46 20.31 6.06
C ILE A 221 -9.63 19.21 7.09
N ILE A 222 -10.74 19.21 7.83
CA ILE A 222 -10.96 18.32 8.98
C ILE A 222 -12.24 17.51 8.80
N GLY A 223 -12.14 16.18 8.96
CA GLY A 223 -13.28 15.25 9.00
C GLY A 223 -14.03 15.04 7.67
N LEU A 224 -13.60 15.72 6.58
CA LEU A 224 -14.24 15.65 5.27
C LEU A 224 -14.34 14.20 4.78
N ALA A 225 -15.52 13.83 4.27
CA ALA A 225 -15.75 12.56 3.58
C ALA A 225 -16.21 12.84 2.15
N THR A 226 -15.43 12.39 1.16
CA THR A 226 -15.74 12.59 -0.28
C THR A 226 -15.73 11.28 -1.06
N GLY A 227 -16.91 10.70 -1.25
CA GLY A 227 -17.10 9.44 -1.97
C GLY A 227 -16.70 8.21 -1.16
N ALA A 228 -17.35 7.09 -1.43
CA ALA A 228 -17.21 5.84 -0.68
C ALA A 228 -17.34 4.59 -1.56
N ARG A 229 -16.80 3.47 -1.07
CA ARG A 229 -17.27 2.14 -1.43
C ARG A 229 -18.34 1.71 -0.44
N ARG A 230 -19.51 1.29 -0.93
CA ARG A 230 -20.62 0.75 -0.12
C ARG A 230 -20.77 -0.75 -0.34
N THR A 231 -21.26 -1.44 0.69
CA THR A 231 -21.85 -2.77 0.55
C THR A 231 -23.27 -2.72 1.07
N LEU A 232 -24.25 -3.00 0.21
CA LEU A 232 -25.67 -2.97 0.53
C LEU A 232 -26.10 -4.24 1.26
N ASN A 233 -27.15 -4.14 2.08
CA ASN A 233 -27.75 -5.29 2.76
C ASN A 233 -28.30 -6.30 1.72
N PRO A 234 -27.81 -7.56 1.66
CA PRO A 234 -28.29 -8.57 0.70
C PRO A 234 -29.75 -8.97 0.93
N ASN A 235 -30.31 -8.69 2.10
CA ASN A 235 -31.70 -8.98 2.45
C ASN A 235 -32.65 -7.80 2.15
N ALA A 236 -32.13 -6.64 1.74
CA ALA A 236 -32.90 -5.41 1.51
C ALA A 236 -33.44 -5.34 0.07
N GLY A 237 -34.47 -6.16 -0.19
CA GLY A 237 -35.08 -6.29 -1.52
C GLY A 237 -34.32 -7.23 -2.45
N GLN A 238 -34.68 -7.22 -3.74
CA GLN A 238 -34.22 -8.19 -4.73
C GLN A 238 -33.03 -7.67 -5.57
N ARG A 239 -32.09 -6.97 -4.94
CA ARG A 239 -30.92 -6.36 -5.61
C ARG A 239 -29.94 -7.43 -6.10
N THR A 240 -29.40 -7.23 -7.30
CA THR A 240 -28.27 -8.03 -7.84
C THR A 240 -26.92 -7.34 -7.60
N GLN A 241 -26.91 -6.01 -7.57
CA GLN A 241 -25.71 -5.17 -7.47
C GLN A 241 -25.55 -4.62 -6.04
N LEU A 242 -24.79 -5.34 -5.22
CA LEU A 242 -24.61 -5.05 -3.79
C LEU A 242 -23.33 -4.26 -3.44
N ASN A 243 -22.36 -4.13 -4.35
CA ASN A 243 -21.16 -3.31 -4.15
C ASN A 243 -21.29 -2.04 -4.99
N TRP A 244 -21.33 -0.86 -4.36
CA TRP A 244 -21.44 0.43 -5.06
C TRP A 244 -20.20 1.31 -4.84
N PHE A 245 -19.81 2.07 -5.87
CA PHE A 245 -18.71 3.04 -5.82
C PHE A 245 -19.22 4.46 -6.11
N GLU A 246 -19.25 5.29 -5.07
CA GLU A 246 -19.66 6.70 -5.09
C GLU A 246 -18.48 7.62 -5.45
N ALA A 247 -17.84 7.37 -6.59
CA ALA A 247 -16.69 8.15 -7.03
C ALA A 247 -16.72 8.38 -8.54
N ALA A 248 -16.52 9.63 -8.97
CA ALA A 248 -16.39 10.02 -10.37
C ALA A 248 -15.23 11.01 -10.52
N GLY A 249 -14.27 10.70 -11.39
CA GLY A 249 -13.07 11.50 -11.63
C GLY A 249 -12.06 11.44 -10.48
N ALA A 250 -10.89 12.03 -10.72
CA ALA A 250 -9.88 12.25 -9.69
C ALA A 250 -10.38 13.23 -8.61
N VAL A 251 -9.76 13.20 -7.43
CA VAL A 251 -10.03 14.14 -6.32
C VAL A 251 -8.80 14.99 -6.05
N GLN A 252 -8.97 16.27 -5.74
CA GLN A 252 -7.88 17.18 -5.36
C GLN A 252 -8.23 17.89 -4.04
N LEU A 253 -7.62 17.42 -2.95
CA LEU A 253 -7.64 18.08 -1.65
C LEU A 253 -6.41 18.99 -1.53
N ARG A 254 -6.58 20.25 -1.12
CA ARG A 254 -5.46 21.15 -0.82
C ARG A 254 -5.77 22.00 0.43
N ALA A 255 -4.98 21.86 1.47
CA ALA A 255 -5.05 22.66 2.68
C ALA A 255 -3.81 23.56 2.81
N GLY A 256 -4.01 24.84 3.12
CA GLY A 256 -2.91 25.77 3.43
C GLY A 256 -2.14 25.37 4.70
N ARG A 257 -2.75 24.56 5.56
CA ARG A 257 -2.19 24.00 6.78
C ARG A 257 -2.34 22.47 6.82
N ASP A 258 -3.32 21.92 7.53
CA ASP A 258 -3.40 20.47 7.78
C ASP A 258 -4.57 19.76 7.06
N ILE A 259 -4.44 18.45 6.83
CA ILE A 259 -5.53 17.54 6.44
C ILE A 259 -5.69 16.48 7.54
N LEU A 260 -6.83 16.46 8.25
CA LEU A 260 -7.02 15.70 9.48
C LEU A 260 -8.27 14.81 9.43
N GLY A 261 -8.10 13.49 9.57
CA GLY A 261 -9.23 12.54 9.69
C GLY A 261 -10.13 12.46 8.46
N VAL A 262 -9.58 12.68 7.28
CA VAL A 262 -10.31 12.78 6.00
C VAL A 262 -10.45 11.43 5.32
N SER A 263 -11.62 11.16 4.73
CA SER A 263 -11.83 10.03 3.83
C SER A 263 -12.13 10.47 2.39
N MET A 264 -11.55 9.76 1.42
CA MET A 264 -11.84 9.94 0.00
C MET A 264 -11.98 8.62 -0.75
N THR A 265 -12.89 8.58 -1.72
CA THR A 265 -12.87 7.61 -2.82
C THR A 265 -12.79 8.38 -4.14
N ALA A 266 -11.75 8.11 -4.92
CA ALA A 266 -11.53 8.71 -6.24
C ALA A 266 -11.66 7.65 -7.35
N LEU A 267 -12.04 8.09 -8.55
CA LEU A 267 -12.08 7.24 -9.75
C LEU A 267 -11.30 7.93 -10.86
N ASN A 268 -9.99 7.65 -10.93
CA ASN A 268 -9.17 8.05 -12.06
C ASN A 268 -9.70 7.34 -13.32
N THR A 269 -9.97 8.13 -14.36
CA THR A 269 -10.65 7.68 -15.59
C THR A 269 -9.66 7.38 -16.71
N ALA A 270 -8.56 8.13 -16.76
CA ALA A 270 -7.49 8.06 -17.76
C ALA A 270 -6.11 7.85 -17.11
N PRO A 271 -5.10 7.30 -17.84
CA PRO A 271 -3.73 7.15 -17.33
C PRO A 271 -3.02 8.47 -16.99
N THR A 272 -3.55 9.59 -17.47
CA THR A 272 -3.09 10.95 -17.17
C THR A 272 -3.65 11.53 -15.88
N ASP A 273 -4.68 10.92 -15.29
CA ASP A 273 -5.38 11.49 -14.14
C ASP A 273 -4.51 11.42 -12.87
N ILE A 274 -4.56 12.50 -12.07
CA ILE A 274 -3.82 12.63 -10.81
C ILE A 274 -4.80 13.01 -9.70
N THR A 275 -4.99 12.08 -8.76
CA THR A 275 -5.62 12.36 -7.46
C THR A 275 -4.58 12.97 -6.51
N VAL A 276 -4.95 13.99 -5.75
CA VAL A 276 -4.01 14.79 -4.93
C VAL A 276 -4.55 15.00 -3.51
N ALA A 277 -3.69 14.86 -2.51
CA ALA A 277 -3.90 15.42 -1.18
C ALA A 277 -2.65 16.19 -0.72
N ALA A 278 -2.73 17.51 -0.70
CA ALA A 278 -1.62 18.37 -0.32
C ALA A 278 -1.94 19.20 0.93
N ALA A 279 -1.07 19.16 1.94
CA ALA A 279 -1.17 19.95 3.16
C ALA A 279 0.09 20.81 3.31
N GLY A 280 -0.06 22.11 3.58
CA GLY A 280 1.07 23.02 3.84
C GLY A 280 1.88 22.65 5.09
N ARG A 281 1.30 21.87 6.00
CA ARG A 281 1.93 21.35 7.21
C ARG A 281 1.70 19.84 7.36
N ASP A 282 0.67 19.36 8.06
CA ASP A 282 0.56 17.92 8.39
C ASP A 282 -0.60 17.19 7.67
N ILE A 283 -0.44 15.90 7.37
CA ILE A 283 -1.52 14.98 6.98
C ILE A 283 -1.66 13.92 8.07
N VAL A 284 -2.84 13.78 8.66
CA VAL A 284 -3.11 12.84 9.77
C VAL A 284 -4.37 12.01 9.49
N HIS A 285 -4.27 10.68 9.65
CA HIS A 285 -5.37 9.71 9.48
C HIS A 285 -6.13 9.84 8.15
N LEU A 286 -5.42 9.93 7.03
CA LEU A 286 -6.00 9.97 5.69
C LEU A 286 -6.42 8.57 5.24
N ASN A 287 -7.70 8.40 4.92
CA ASN A 287 -8.25 7.18 4.34
C ASN A 287 -8.60 7.41 2.86
N ALA A 288 -7.77 6.91 1.94
CA ALA A 288 -7.89 7.17 0.51
C ALA A 288 -8.01 5.88 -0.30
N THR A 289 -9.10 5.72 -1.05
CA THR A 289 -9.29 4.64 -2.03
C THR A 289 -9.30 5.23 -3.44
N ILE A 290 -8.44 4.73 -4.33
CA ILE A 290 -8.31 5.21 -5.70
C ILE A 290 -8.61 4.05 -6.66
N ALA A 291 -9.70 4.18 -7.41
CA ALA A 291 -10.05 3.30 -8.51
C ALA A 291 -9.45 3.82 -9.83
N GLY A 292 -9.18 2.89 -10.75
CA GLY A 292 -8.61 3.16 -12.07
C GLY A 292 -7.09 3.44 -12.09
N PRO A 293 -6.55 3.79 -13.26
CA PRO A 293 -5.12 3.95 -13.52
C PRO A 293 -4.57 5.34 -13.15
N GLY A 294 -3.38 5.70 -13.63
CA GLY A 294 -2.80 7.02 -13.44
C GLY A 294 -2.02 7.15 -12.14
N ASN A 295 -2.21 8.24 -11.40
CA ASN A 295 -1.36 8.56 -10.24
C ASN A 295 -2.15 9.14 -9.06
N THR A 296 -1.50 9.05 -7.89
CA THR A 296 -1.92 9.67 -6.63
C THR A 296 -0.72 10.37 -5.99
N GLU A 297 -0.79 11.67 -5.72
CA GLU A 297 0.27 12.45 -5.05
C GLU A 297 -0.24 12.97 -3.69
N ILE A 298 0.31 12.44 -2.60
CA ILE A 298 -0.03 12.79 -1.21
C ILE A 298 1.19 13.46 -0.60
N SER A 299 1.09 14.74 -0.23
CA SER A 299 2.26 15.49 0.26
C SER A 299 1.94 16.41 1.44
N ALA A 300 2.74 16.28 2.50
CA ALA A 300 2.71 17.12 3.68
C ALA A 300 3.95 18.03 3.69
N GLY A 301 3.79 19.31 4.02
CA GLY A 301 4.92 20.22 4.24
C GLY A 301 5.78 19.86 5.45
N ARG A 302 5.25 19.03 6.35
CA ARG A 302 5.92 18.50 7.52
C ARG A 302 5.56 17.02 7.73
N GLN A 303 4.64 16.65 8.62
CA GLN A 303 4.42 15.24 9.02
C GLN A 303 3.33 14.52 8.20
N LEU A 304 3.52 13.23 7.93
CA LEU A 304 2.50 12.34 7.35
C LEU A 304 2.26 11.15 8.30
N ARG A 305 1.21 11.23 9.12
CA ARG A 305 0.90 10.29 10.22
C ARG A 305 -0.39 9.53 9.94
N GLN A 306 -0.27 8.31 9.43
CA GLN A 306 -1.42 7.39 9.33
C GLN A 306 -1.67 6.63 10.63
N GLU A 307 -0.64 6.48 11.46
CA GLU A 307 -0.72 5.80 12.77
C GLU A 307 -1.31 4.39 12.58
N ASP A 308 -2.37 3.99 13.29
CA ASP A 308 -3.11 2.74 13.05
C ASP A 308 -4.49 2.93 12.41
N ALA A 309 -4.86 4.17 12.06
CA ALA A 309 -6.19 4.56 11.61
C ALA A 309 -6.30 4.98 10.13
N GLY A 310 -5.19 5.36 9.49
CA GLY A 310 -5.16 5.75 8.06
C GLY A 310 -4.89 4.58 7.11
N SER A 311 -5.37 4.64 5.87
CA SER A 311 -5.11 3.59 4.86
C SER A 311 -5.19 4.16 3.45
N ILE A 312 -4.22 3.82 2.61
CA ILE A 312 -4.14 4.33 1.23
C ILE A 312 -4.13 3.12 0.28
N VAL A 313 -5.12 3.05 -0.60
CA VAL A 313 -5.44 1.87 -1.41
C VAL A 313 -5.66 2.26 -2.86
N SER A 314 -4.99 1.58 -3.78
CA SER A 314 -5.24 1.66 -5.23
C SER A 314 -5.82 0.34 -5.73
N LEU A 315 -6.96 0.37 -6.43
CA LEU A 315 -7.75 -0.81 -6.81
C LEU A 315 -7.59 -1.23 -8.28
N GLY A 316 -7.17 -0.32 -9.16
CA GLY A 316 -7.30 -0.48 -10.61
C GLY A 316 -8.76 -0.52 -11.06
N GLY A 317 -9.04 -1.22 -12.17
CA GLY A 317 -10.38 -1.29 -12.76
C GLY A 317 -11.46 -1.86 -11.82
N ILE A 318 -12.54 -1.09 -11.64
CA ILE A 318 -13.71 -1.44 -10.80
C ILE A 318 -14.94 -1.92 -11.59
N VAL A 319 -14.91 -1.79 -12.92
CA VAL A 319 -15.98 -2.21 -13.84
C VAL A 319 -15.71 -3.64 -14.34
N GLN A 320 -16.75 -4.39 -14.67
CA GLN A 320 -16.60 -5.75 -15.22
C GLN A 320 -15.80 -5.71 -16.54
N GLY A 321 -14.74 -6.52 -16.63
CA GLY A 321 -13.82 -6.50 -17.77
C GLY A 321 -12.71 -5.44 -17.72
N ASP A 322 -12.70 -4.55 -16.73
CA ASP A 322 -11.67 -3.51 -16.61
C ASP A 322 -10.36 -4.06 -16.03
N THR A 323 -9.46 -4.46 -16.93
CA THR A 323 -8.12 -4.97 -16.61
C THR A 323 -7.07 -3.88 -16.39
N ARG A 324 -7.44 -2.59 -16.45
CA ARG A 324 -6.47 -1.48 -16.30
C ARG A 324 -5.84 -1.50 -14.89
N PRO A 325 -4.54 -1.17 -14.81
CA PRO A 325 -3.80 -1.24 -13.55
C PRO A 325 -4.25 -0.18 -12.55
N GLY A 326 -3.84 -0.34 -11.30
CA GLY A 326 -3.99 0.68 -10.26
C GLY A 326 -3.18 1.96 -10.55
N ALA A 327 -3.69 3.08 -10.06
CA ALA A 327 -2.93 4.31 -9.93
C ALA A 327 -1.68 4.08 -9.06
N SER A 328 -0.52 4.59 -9.50
CA SER A 328 0.71 4.56 -8.70
C SER A 328 0.69 5.66 -7.64
N ILE A 329 1.11 5.33 -6.42
CA ILE A 329 0.94 6.15 -5.23
C ILE A 329 2.28 6.75 -4.81
N ALA A 330 2.37 8.08 -4.72
CA ALA A 330 3.52 8.79 -4.19
C ALA A 330 3.17 9.54 -2.90
N LEU A 331 3.94 9.31 -1.83
CA LEU A 331 3.87 9.96 -0.53
C LEU A 331 5.11 10.83 -0.30
N THR A 332 4.93 12.05 0.20
CA THR A 332 6.03 12.91 0.64
C THR A 332 5.71 13.56 1.98
N ALA A 333 6.55 13.34 2.99
CA ALA A 333 6.61 14.18 4.19
C ALA A 333 7.75 15.20 4.00
N GLY A 334 7.69 16.36 4.64
CA GLY A 334 8.71 17.41 4.46
C GLY A 334 8.81 17.93 3.01
N ASN A 335 7.69 18.14 2.32
CA ASN A 335 7.67 18.52 0.89
C ASN A 335 8.26 19.91 0.55
N GLN A 336 8.71 20.65 1.56
CA GLN A 336 9.18 22.02 1.41
C GLN A 336 10.56 22.08 0.74
N GLN A 337 10.69 22.97 -0.25
CA GLN A 337 11.96 23.27 -0.93
C GLN A 337 12.62 22.02 -1.58
N ILE A 338 11.79 21.16 -2.17
CA ILE A 338 12.20 20.13 -3.14
C ILE A 338 12.31 20.77 -4.53
N ASP A 339 13.48 20.71 -5.16
CA ASP A 339 13.76 21.35 -6.45
C ASP A 339 13.69 20.38 -7.63
N PHE A 340 12.46 20.13 -8.09
CA PHE A 340 12.22 19.38 -9.32
C PHE A 340 12.72 20.10 -10.58
N ALA A 341 12.89 21.43 -10.56
CA ALA A 341 13.38 22.18 -11.72
C ALA A 341 14.90 22.00 -11.91
N ALA A 342 15.66 21.96 -10.82
CA ALA A 342 17.08 21.57 -10.84
C ALA A 342 17.26 20.14 -11.36
N LEU A 343 16.40 19.19 -10.97
CA LEU A 343 16.47 17.82 -11.49
C LEU A 343 16.15 17.75 -13.00
N ARG A 344 15.14 18.50 -13.47
CA ARG A 344 14.84 18.66 -14.91
C ARG A 344 16.03 19.27 -15.67
N ALA A 345 16.68 20.29 -15.11
CA ALA A 345 17.82 20.94 -15.73
C ALA A 345 19.03 19.99 -15.85
N ARG A 346 19.31 19.22 -14.81
CA ARG A 346 20.49 18.33 -14.77
C ARG A 346 20.34 17.07 -15.64
N TYR A 347 19.17 16.44 -15.65
CA TYR A 347 19.01 15.08 -16.21
C TYR A 347 18.27 14.98 -17.55
N LEU A 348 17.73 16.08 -18.09
CA LEU A 348 17.05 16.12 -19.39
C LEU A 348 17.71 17.03 -20.44
N ASP A 349 18.78 17.73 -20.08
CA ASP A 349 19.59 18.53 -21.00
C ASP A 349 20.78 17.71 -21.52
N PRO A 350 20.91 17.46 -22.85
CA PRO A 350 22.06 16.75 -23.42
C PRO A 350 23.42 17.36 -23.07
N VAL A 351 23.49 18.69 -22.86
CA VAL A 351 24.72 19.41 -22.51
C VAL A 351 25.25 18.96 -21.16
N ASN A 352 24.40 18.41 -20.28
CA ASN A 352 24.79 17.96 -18.95
C ASN A 352 25.25 16.50 -18.88
N LEU A 353 25.34 15.77 -20.00
CA LEU A 353 25.99 14.46 -20.02
C LEU A 353 27.49 14.57 -19.66
N ALA A 354 27.97 13.68 -18.79
CA ALA A 354 29.38 13.60 -18.40
C ALA A 354 30.24 12.91 -19.48
N ASP A 355 31.48 13.35 -19.62
CA ASP A 355 32.51 12.65 -20.39
C ASP A 355 32.92 11.35 -19.66
N PRO A 356 32.72 10.15 -20.25
CA PRO A 356 33.09 8.88 -19.62
C PRO A 356 34.60 8.64 -19.56
N ALA A 357 35.44 9.42 -20.26
CA ALA A 357 36.89 9.36 -20.15
C ALA A 357 37.44 10.12 -18.92
N GLN A 358 36.58 10.86 -18.21
CA GLN A 358 36.93 11.64 -17.02
C GLN A 358 36.14 11.14 -15.79
N SER A 359 36.65 11.42 -14.58
CA SER A 359 35.92 11.11 -13.35
C SER A 359 34.66 12.00 -13.24
N LEU A 360 33.62 11.51 -12.57
CA LEU A 360 32.43 12.33 -12.28
C LEU A 360 32.78 13.49 -11.31
N ALA A 361 33.66 13.25 -10.35
CA ALA A 361 34.10 14.24 -9.36
C ALA A 361 34.83 15.45 -9.96
N SER A 362 35.44 15.30 -11.13
CA SER A 362 36.06 16.41 -11.89
C SER A 362 35.08 17.13 -12.83
N GLN A 363 33.79 16.76 -12.82
CA GLN A 363 32.75 17.24 -13.74
C GLN A 363 31.50 17.75 -12.98
N PRO A 364 31.64 18.75 -12.08
CA PRO A 364 30.54 19.21 -11.23
C PRO A 364 29.33 19.66 -12.04
N GLY A 365 28.15 19.16 -11.66
CA GLY A 365 26.87 19.45 -12.32
C GLY A 365 26.56 18.56 -13.54
N LYS A 366 27.51 17.75 -14.04
CA LYS A 366 27.21 16.75 -15.09
C LYS A 366 26.47 15.54 -14.53
N ALA A 367 25.84 14.75 -15.39
CA ALA A 367 25.13 13.53 -15.05
C ALA A 367 25.75 12.35 -15.82
N VAL A 368 25.85 11.19 -15.18
CA VAL A 368 26.33 9.94 -15.83
C VAL A 368 25.40 9.53 -16.98
N LYS A 369 24.11 9.88 -16.89
CA LYS A 369 23.08 9.60 -17.89
C LYS A 369 22.13 10.80 -18.00
N VAL A 370 21.67 11.07 -19.22
CA VAL A 370 20.52 11.94 -19.51
C VAL A 370 19.36 11.09 -20.03
N TYR A 371 18.12 11.44 -19.65
CA TYR A 371 16.95 10.56 -19.72
C TYR A 371 16.02 10.86 -20.92
N ASN A 372 16.60 11.31 -22.03
CA ASN A 372 15.87 11.87 -23.16
C ASN A 372 15.14 10.78 -23.98
N GLN A 373 15.70 9.56 -24.02
CA GLN A 373 15.05 8.41 -24.67
C GLN A 373 13.86 7.90 -23.84
N GLU A 374 14.01 7.90 -22.51
CA GLU A 374 12.94 7.59 -21.56
C GLU A 374 11.84 8.65 -21.59
N LEU A 375 12.19 9.94 -21.72
CA LEU A 375 11.22 11.02 -21.85
C LEU A 375 10.34 10.85 -23.08
N LYS A 376 10.94 10.57 -24.24
CA LYS A 376 10.23 10.24 -25.48
C LYS A 376 9.26 9.07 -25.29
N GLN A 377 9.71 7.98 -24.67
CA GLN A 377 8.88 6.81 -24.41
C GLN A 377 7.73 7.13 -23.45
N TRP A 378 8.00 7.88 -22.39
CA TRP A 378 7.01 8.29 -21.38
C TRP A 378 5.93 9.22 -21.96
N LEU A 379 6.33 10.22 -22.77
CA LEU A 379 5.40 11.10 -23.49
C LEU A 379 4.50 10.31 -24.46
N GLN A 380 5.09 9.37 -25.21
CA GLN A 380 4.36 8.52 -26.15
C GLN A 380 3.40 7.56 -25.45
N GLN A 381 3.79 6.94 -24.33
CA GLN A 381 2.97 5.99 -23.57
C GLN A 381 1.87 6.67 -22.75
N ARG A 382 2.17 7.83 -22.13
CA ARG A 382 1.26 8.51 -21.20
C ARG A 382 0.27 9.45 -21.89
N PHE A 383 0.72 10.15 -22.94
CA PHE A 383 -0.07 11.20 -23.60
C PHE A 383 -0.30 10.92 -25.10
N GLY A 384 0.24 9.84 -25.66
CA GLY A 384 0.21 9.59 -27.11
C GLY A 384 1.14 10.50 -27.92
N MET A 385 1.98 11.31 -27.27
CA MET A 385 2.78 12.36 -27.90
C MET A 385 4.06 11.82 -28.54
N ALA A 386 4.09 11.79 -29.88
CA ALA A 386 5.28 11.45 -30.66
C ALA A 386 6.24 12.64 -30.77
N ALA A 387 7.02 12.90 -29.71
CA ALA A 387 8.02 13.97 -29.65
C ALA A 387 9.43 13.41 -29.37
N ASP A 388 10.48 14.13 -29.77
CA ASP A 388 11.88 13.75 -29.56
C ASP A 388 12.77 14.99 -29.37
N GLY A 389 13.96 14.80 -28.77
CA GLY A 389 14.93 15.87 -28.52
C GLY A 389 14.33 17.12 -27.88
N ASP A 390 14.68 18.29 -28.41
CA ASP A 390 14.20 19.59 -27.94
C ASP A 390 12.66 19.71 -27.98
N ALA A 391 11.99 19.02 -28.91
CA ALA A 391 10.53 19.01 -28.99
C ALA A 391 9.89 18.15 -27.88
N ALA A 392 10.55 17.06 -27.45
CA ALA A 392 10.13 16.31 -26.27
C ALA A 392 10.34 17.14 -24.99
N LEU A 393 11.45 17.87 -24.90
CA LEU A 393 11.74 18.73 -23.74
C LEU A 393 10.76 19.90 -23.64
N ALA A 394 10.48 20.59 -24.75
CA ALA A 394 9.48 21.66 -24.80
C ALA A 394 8.04 21.15 -24.51
N ALA A 395 7.69 19.95 -25.00
CA ALA A 395 6.41 19.32 -24.66
C ALA A 395 6.31 18.97 -23.16
N PHE A 396 7.42 18.52 -22.56
CA PHE A 396 7.50 18.22 -21.12
C PHE A 396 7.38 19.47 -20.24
N ASP A 397 8.12 20.53 -20.57
CA ASP A 397 8.10 21.81 -19.84
C ASP A 397 6.71 22.47 -19.87
N ALA A 398 5.91 22.20 -20.90
CA ALA A 398 4.53 22.67 -21.04
C ALA A 398 3.50 21.87 -20.22
N LEU A 399 3.87 20.72 -19.63
CA LEU A 399 2.96 19.92 -18.78
C LEU A 399 2.73 20.60 -17.41
N PRO A 400 1.58 20.38 -16.75
CA PRO A 400 1.39 20.73 -15.35
C PRO A 400 2.50 20.14 -14.45
N GLN A 401 2.90 20.88 -13.41
CA GLN A 401 3.99 20.44 -12.52
C GLN A 401 3.78 19.05 -11.93
N GLU A 402 2.54 18.71 -11.57
CA GLU A 402 2.19 17.39 -11.05
C GLU A 402 2.46 16.25 -12.05
N GLN A 403 2.35 16.51 -13.36
CA GLN A 403 2.76 15.55 -14.40
C GLN A 403 4.29 15.48 -14.50
N GLN A 404 4.98 16.63 -14.48
CA GLN A 404 6.45 16.67 -14.56
C GLN A 404 7.09 15.90 -13.39
N ARG A 405 6.60 16.09 -12.16
CA ARG A 405 7.06 15.40 -10.94
C ARG A 405 6.98 13.87 -11.06
N ILE A 406 5.97 13.32 -11.73
CA ILE A 406 5.80 11.87 -11.90
C ILE A 406 6.96 11.26 -12.70
N PHE A 407 7.44 11.94 -13.75
CA PHE A 407 8.61 11.49 -14.50
C PHE A 407 9.92 11.78 -13.76
N LEU A 408 10.04 12.96 -13.15
CA LEU A 408 11.23 13.36 -12.42
C LEU A 408 11.52 12.47 -11.19
N ARG A 409 10.49 11.96 -10.49
CA ARG A 409 10.67 10.93 -9.46
C ARG A 409 11.23 9.60 -10.00
N GLN A 410 10.85 9.21 -11.23
CA GLN A 410 11.41 8.00 -11.86
C GLN A 410 12.91 8.16 -12.15
N ILE A 411 13.33 9.34 -12.62
CA ILE A 411 14.74 9.69 -12.80
C ILE A 411 15.49 9.67 -11.47
N TYR A 412 14.93 10.32 -10.44
CA TYR A 412 15.52 10.38 -9.12
C TYR A 412 15.79 8.98 -8.52
N TYR A 413 14.77 8.12 -8.47
CA TYR A 413 14.94 6.76 -7.95
C TYR A 413 15.82 5.87 -8.85
N ALA A 414 15.87 6.11 -10.16
CA ALA A 414 16.83 5.44 -11.03
C ALA A 414 18.27 5.83 -10.69
N GLU A 415 18.58 7.11 -10.50
CA GLU A 415 19.93 7.56 -10.13
C GLU A 415 20.35 7.08 -8.73
N LEU A 416 19.41 6.99 -7.76
CA LEU A 416 19.66 6.34 -6.47
C LEU A 416 20.01 4.86 -6.65
N ARG A 417 19.23 4.11 -7.43
CA ARG A 417 19.47 2.67 -7.68
C ARG A 417 20.81 2.45 -8.37
N GLU A 418 21.08 3.14 -9.48
CA GLU A 418 22.33 2.97 -10.21
C GLU A 418 23.54 3.44 -9.37
N GLY A 419 23.41 4.51 -8.58
CA GLY A 419 24.45 4.92 -7.62
C GLY A 419 24.72 3.88 -6.52
N GLY A 420 23.68 3.19 -6.05
CA GLY A 420 23.80 2.07 -5.12
C GLY A 420 24.42 0.82 -5.75
N ARG A 421 24.19 0.58 -7.04
CA ARG A 421 24.78 -0.55 -7.80
C ARG A 421 26.24 -0.27 -8.18
N GLU A 422 26.57 0.96 -8.58
CA GLU A 422 27.95 1.40 -8.84
C GLU A 422 28.85 1.29 -7.61
N TYR A 423 28.32 1.49 -6.39
CA TYR A 423 29.10 1.36 -5.16
C TYR A 423 29.62 -0.07 -4.93
N THR A 424 28.83 -1.11 -5.23
CA THR A 424 29.19 -2.52 -5.00
C THR A 424 29.86 -3.20 -6.19
N ASP A 425 29.93 -2.53 -7.34
CA ASP A 425 30.43 -3.11 -8.58
C ASP A 425 31.96 -3.02 -8.71
N ALA A 426 32.66 -4.08 -8.32
CA ALA A 426 34.13 -4.12 -8.22
C ALA A 426 34.88 -3.94 -9.55
N GLU A 427 34.22 -4.15 -10.70
CA GLU A 427 34.76 -3.88 -12.04
C GLU A 427 34.35 -2.50 -12.57
N GLY A 428 33.46 -1.80 -11.86
CA GLY A 428 32.84 -0.54 -12.29
C GLY A 428 33.71 0.69 -12.00
N PRO A 429 33.56 1.78 -12.80
CA PRO A 429 34.40 2.99 -12.70
C PRO A 429 34.16 3.84 -11.43
N ARG A 430 33.23 3.44 -10.56
CA ARG A 430 32.83 4.14 -9.33
C ARG A 430 32.65 3.20 -8.13
N PHE A 431 33.33 2.05 -8.13
CA PHE A 431 33.38 1.14 -6.98
C PHE A 431 33.70 1.89 -5.67
N GLY A 432 32.94 1.61 -4.61
CA GLY A 432 33.08 2.28 -3.32
C GLY A 432 32.63 3.76 -3.28
N SER A 433 31.96 4.27 -4.33
CA SER A 433 31.56 5.68 -4.41
C SER A 433 30.04 5.90 -4.55
N TYR A 434 29.44 6.52 -3.53
CA TYR A 434 28.04 6.97 -3.56
C TYR A 434 27.80 8.26 -4.37
N LEU A 435 28.82 8.78 -5.07
CA LEU A 435 28.79 10.14 -5.64
C LEU A 435 27.58 10.39 -6.53
N ARG A 436 27.23 9.45 -7.42
CA ARG A 436 26.09 9.57 -8.35
C ARG A 436 24.75 9.75 -7.62
N GLY A 437 24.49 8.91 -6.61
CA GLY A 437 23.28 8.98 -5.79
C GLY A 437 23.23 10.26 -4.95
N ARG A 438 24.33 10.61 -4.28
CA ARG A 438 24.44 11.85 -3.48
C ARG A 438 24.28 13.11 -4.31
N GLU A 439 24.77 13.10 -5.54
CA GLU A 439 24.56 14.20 -6.48
C GLU A 439 23.09 14.32 -6.93
N ALA A 440 22.37 13.22 -7.12
CA ALA A 440 20.93 13.25 -7.37
C ALA A 440 20.14 13.79 -6.16
N ILE A 441 20.51 13.39 -4.93
CA ILE A 441 19.94 13.90 -3.67
C ILE A 441 20.18 15.41 -3.56
N ALA A 442 21.43 15.87 -3.66
CA ALA A 442 21.76 17.30 -3.56
C ALA A 442 21.15 18.14 -4.69
N THR A 443 20.82 17.54 -5.84
CA THR A 443 20.10 18.23 -6.93
C THR A 443 18.62 18.41 -6.62
N LEU A 444 17.94 17.39 -6.08
CA LEU A 444 16.51 17.45 -5.77
C LEU A 444 16.21 18.10 -4.40
N MET A 445 17.17 18.04 -3.47
CA MET A 445 17.03 18.41 -2.06
C MET A 445 18.26 19.21 -1.60
N PRO A 446 18.56 20.38 -2.19
CA PRO A 446 19.77 21.14 -1.87
C PRO A 446 19.83 21.55 -0.39
N ASP A 447 21.01 21.51 0.24
CA ASP A 447 21.19 21.90 1.65
C ASP A 447 21.00 23.41 1.90
N ARG A 448 20.94 24.21 0.83
CA ARG A 448 20.86 25.67 0.89
C ARG A 448 19.87 26.22 -0.11
N ASN A 449 19.20 27.31 0.27
CA ASN A 449 18.30 28.05 -0.61
C ASN A 449 19.08 28.96 -1.57
N ALA A 450 18.38 29.62 -2.50
CA ALA A 450 18.98 30.55 -3.46
C ALA A 450 19.65 31.79 -2.83
N ALA A 451 19.41 32.07 -1.54
CA ALA A 451 20.08 33.11 -0.76
C ALA A 451 21.28 32.58 0.07
N GLY A 452 21.66 31.31 -0.11
CA GLY A 452 22.77 30.66 0.58
C GLY A 452 22.52 30.29 2.04
N THR A 453 21.30 30.50 2.55
CA THR A 453 20.87 30.06 3.90
C THR A 453 20.70 28.55 3.91
N ALA A 454 21.09 27.88 5.00
CA ALA A 454 20.82 26.46 5.19
C ALA A 454 19.31 26.18 5.21
N ILE A 455 18.91 25.03 4.65
CA ILE A 455 17.52 24.55 4.65
C ILE A 455 17.39 23.48 5.74
N ASP A 456 16.60 23.81 6.77
CA ASP A 456 16.15 22.83 7.76
C ASP A 456 14.92 22.10 7.19
N ARG A 457 15.05 20.79 6.92
CA ARG A 457 13.95 19.94 6.45
C ARG A 457 13.51 19.03 7.59
N THR A 458 12.20 19.00 7.86
CA THR A 458 11.59 18.10 8.84
C THR A 458 10.37 17.40 8.25
N GLY A 459 10.22 16.09 8.45
CA GLY A 459 9.00 15.37 8.09
C GLY A 459 9.13 13.86 8.04
N ASP A 460 8.46 13.17 8.96
CA ASP A 460 8.40 11.71 9.01
C ASP A 460 7.16 11.18 8.27
N ILE A 461 7.29 9.96 7.73
CA ILE A 461 6.16 9.15 7.27
C ILE A 461 5.95 8.04 8.31
N VAL A 462 4.84 8.09 9.07
CA VAL A 462 4.56 7.17 10.18
C VAL A 462 3.25 6.42 9.96
N MET A 463 3.34 5.09 9.86
CA MET A 463 2.20 4.17 9.77
C MET A 463 2.52 2.87 10.52
N TYR A 464 1.54 2.29 11.22
CA TYR A 464 1.69 1.07 12.02
C TYR A 464 0.32 0.38 12.22
N GLY A 465 0.24 -0.65 13.07
CA GLY A 465 -1.03 -1.31 13.39
C GLY A 465 -1.75 -1.81 12.13
N GLY A 466 -2.97 -1.31 11.88
CA GLY A 466 -3.75 -1.65 10.68
C GLY A 466 -3.35 -0.91 9.40
N SER A 467 -2.55 0.15 9.51
CA SER A 467 -2.26 1.10 8.44
C SER A 467 -1.20 0.63 7.44
N GLY A 468 -1.32 1.16 6.23
CA GLY A 468 -0.45 0.81 5.11
C GLY A 468 -0.79 1.55 3.83
N VAL A 469 0.06 1.35 2.82
CA VAL A 469 -0.14 1.77 1.44
C VAL A 469 -0.16 0.51 0.58
N ARG A 470 -1.20 0.31 -0.24
CA ARG A 470 -1.28 -0.87 -1.12
C ARG A 470 -1.81 -0.58 -2.51
N THR A 471 -1.33 -1.35 -3.48
CA THR A 471 -1.87 -1.41 -4.84
C THR A 471 -2.36 -2.83 -5.11
N GLU A 472 -3.64 -3.02 -5.45
CA GLU A 472 -4.29 -4.34 -5.59
C GLU A 472 -4.29 -4.88 -7.04
N ALA A 473 -3.96 -4.02 -8.01
CA ALA A 473 -3.97 -4.32 -9.44
C ALA A 473 -2.76 -3.68 -10.16
N GLY A 474 -1.59 -3.74 -9.52
CA GLY A 474 -0.37 -3.10 -9.97
C GLY A 474 -0.37 -1.59 -9.79
N GLY A 475 0.75 -0.97 -10.17
CA GLY A 475 1.09 0.41 -9.84
C GLY A 475 2.09 0.48 -8.69
N ASN A 476 3.00 1.45 -8.76
CA ASN A 476 4.13 1.59 -7.84
C ASN A 476 3.74 2.27 -6.52
N ILE A 477 4.58 2.10 -5.50
CA ILE A 477 4.51 2.82 -4.22
C ILE A 477 5.83 3.58 -4.03
N GLU A 478 5.77 4.91 -3.92
CA GLU A 478 6.93 5.78 -3.73
C GLU A 478 6.78 6.56 -2.41
N LEU A 479 7.73 6.48 -1.48
CA LEU A 479 7.74 7.24 -0.22
C LEU A 479 9.02 8.06 -0.10
N MET A 480 8.88 9.34 0.26
CA MET A 480 9.98 10.30 0.33
C MET A 480 9.91 11.12 1.63
N ALA A 481 10.99 11.09 2.43
CA ALA A 481 11.18 11.88 3.64
C ALA A 481 12.52 12.66 3.57
N PRO A 482 12.56 13.87 2.96
CA PRO A 482 13.78 14.67 2.71
C PRO A 482 14.50 15.23 3.95
N GLY A 483 14.03 14.91 5.15
CA GLY A 483 14.48 15.44 6.43
C GLY A 483 13.76 14.73 7.56
N GLY A 484 13.76 13.41 7.52
CA GLY A 484 13.01 12.58 8.46
C GLY A 484 13.16 11.10 8.17
N GLN A 485 12.39 10.32 8.92
CA GLN A 485 12.36 8.86 8.88
C GLN A 485 11.08 8.31 8.23
N ILE A 486 11.18 7.09 7.69
CA ILE A 486 10.04 6.29 7.21
C ILE A 486 9.81 5.15 8.22
N VAL A 487 8.77 5.26 9.02
CA VAL A 487 8.35 4.26 10.02
C VAL A 487 7.11 3.52 9.52
N VAL A 488 7.28 2.26 9.16
CA VAL A 488 6.23 1.35 8.66
C VAL A 488 6.05 0.23 9.68
N GLY A 489 5.69 0.55 10.92
CA GLY A 489 5.38 -0.42 11.97
C GLY A 489 5.94 -0.05 13.35
N VAL A 490 5.27 -0.53 14.40
CA VAL A 490 5.77 -0.48 15.79
C VAL A 490 5.76 -1.87 16.41
N GLN A 491 6.38 -2.03 17.57
CA GLN A 491 6.40 -3.27 18.34
C GLN A 491 5.11 -3.44 19.18
N GLY A 492 4.73 -4.69 19.48
CA GLY A 492 3.60 -5.01 20.36
C GLY A 492 2.51 -5.86 19.69
N VAL A 493 1.71 -5.26 18.81
CA VAL A 493 0.54 -5.92 18.18
C VAL A 493 0.90 -6.47 16.80
N VAL A 494 0.54 -7.73 16.53
CA VAL A 494 0.70 -8.34 15.20
C VAL A 494 -0.22 -7.64 14.19
N PRO A 495 0.32 -7.00 13.14
CA PRO A 495 -0.49 -6.20 12.24
C PRO A 495 -1.27 -7.07 11.23
N PRO A 496 -2.51 -6.69 10.87
CA PRO A 496 -3.34 -7.43 9.92
C PRO A 496 -2.72 -7.47 8.52
N ALA A 497 -3.33 -8.28 7.64
CA ALA A 497 -2.93 -8.43 6.25
C ALA A 497 -2.94 -7.11 5.45
N SER A 498 -3.76 -6.13 5.84
CA SER A 498 -3.86 -4.81 5.19
C SER A 498 -2.67 -3.87 5.42
N ALA A 499 -1.80 -4.19 6.37
CA ALA A 499 -0.77 -3.28 6.86
C ALA A 499 0.56 -3.37 6.07
N GLY A 500 1.34 -2.29 6.15
CA GLY A 500 2.65 -2.17 5.50
C GLY A 500 2.60 -1.55 4.10
N LEU A 501 3.68 -1.72 3.33
CA LEU A 501 3.73 -1.32 1.92
C LEU A 501 3.62 -2.58 1.05
N VAL A 502 2.56 -2.69 0.25
CA VAL A 502 2.29 -3.92 -0.50
C VAL A 502 1.84 -3.63 -1.94
N THR A 503 2.61 -4.06 -2.94
CA THR A 503 2.16 -4.10 -4.34
C THR A 503 1.68 -5.50 -4.70
N GLN A 504 0.50 -5.57 -5.32
CA GLN A 504 -0.12 -6.82 -5.79
C GLN A 504 -0.39 -6.70 -7.29
N GLY A 505 0.10 -7.65 -8.08
CA GLY A 505 0.38 -7.41 -9.51
C GLY A 505 1.72 -6.71 -9.69
N GLN A 506 1.99 -6.18 -10.88
CA GLN A 506 3.26 -5.50 -11.18
C GLN A 506 3.30 -4.09 -10.58
N GLY A 507 4.25 -3.83 -9.68
CA GLY A 507 4.55 -2.50 -9.16
C GLY A 507 5.77 -2.51 -8.24
N ASP A 508 6.66 -1.55 -8.44
CA ASP A 508 7.86 -1.37 -7.61
C ASP A 508 7.53 -0.66 -6.29
N ILE A 509 8.37 -0.85 -5.26
CA ILE A 509 8.35 -0.04 -4.04
C ILE A 509 9.67 0.74 -3.95
N ARG A 510 9.59 2.06 -3.75
CA ARG A 510 10.75 2.97 -3.78
C ARG A 510 10.71 3.91 -2.58
N LEU A 511 11.71 3.81 -1.71
CA LEU A 511 11.78 4.55 -0.44
C LEU A 511 13.03 5.44 -0.45
N PHE A 512 12.86 6.73 -0.12
CA PHE A 512 13.97 7.61 0.24
C PHE A 512 13.72 8.24 1.61
N SER A 513 14.70 8.10 2.50
CA SER A 513 14.71 8.70 3.82
C SER A 513 16.03 9.45 4.04
N GLN A 514 15.97 10.62 4.66
CA GLN A 514 17.17 11.26 5.18
C GLN A 514 17.72 10.48 6.39
N ASP A 515 16.83 10.09 7.32
CA ASP A 515 17.24 9.51 8.60
C ASP A 515 17.25 7.98 8.62
N SER A 516 16.10 7.29 8.56
CA SER A 516 16.02 5.82 8.70
C SER A 516 14.73 5.22 8.14
N VAL A 517 14.80 3.96 7.70
CA VAL A 517 13.66 3.16 7.20
C VAL A 517 13.40 1.97 8.12
N LEU A 518 12.30 1.99 8.88
CA LEU A 518 12.07 1.09 10.02
C LEU A 518 10.74 0.33 9.87
N LEU A 519 10.78 -1.01 9.77
CA LEU A 519 9.58 -1.85 9.53
C LEU A 519 8.88 -2.40 10.79
N GLY A 520 9.48 -2.33 11.98
CA GLY A 520 8.84 -2.79 13.23
C GLY A 520 8.35 -4.25 13.16
N LEU A 521 7.03 -4.47 13.15
CA LEU A 521 6.38 -5.79 12.96
C LEU A 521 5.70 -5.96 11.58
N SER A 522 5.87 -5.01 10.67
CA SER A 522 5.16 -4.92 9.38
C SER A 522 5.96 -5.48 8.20
N ARG A 523 5.58 -5.11 6.98
CA ARG A 523 6.11 -5.63 5.72
C ARG A 523 6.31 -4.53 4.67
N VAL A 524 7.30 -4.74 3.79
CA VAL A 524 7.48 -4.05 2.51
C VAL A 524 7.62 -5.14 1.45
N MET A 525 6.60 -5.33 0.62
CA MET A 525 6.44 -6.56 -0.16
C MET A 525 5.86 -6.35 -1.55
N THR A 526 6.48 -6.97 -2.57
CA THR A 526 5.93 -7.08 -3.93
C THR A 526 5.49 -8.54 -4.16
N THR A 527 4.23 -8.78 -4.58
CA THR A 527 3.68 -10.15 -4.60
C THR A 527 3.66 -10.84 -5.97
N PHE A 528 3.86 -10.09 -7.06
CA PHE A 528 3.96 -10.61 -8.43
C PHE A 528 5.09 -9.91 -9.19
N GLY A 529 6.31 -10.02 -8.65
CA GLY A 529 7.49 -9.28 -9.13
C GLY A 529 7.36 -7.77 -8.88
N GLY A 530 8.29 -7.01 -9.44
CA GLY A 530 8.50 -5.59 -9.11
C GLY A 530 9.62 -5.44 -8.07
N ASP A 531 10.44 -4.42 -8.27
CA ASP A 531 11.69 -4.22 -7.53
C ASP A 531 11.45 -3.42 -6.23
N ILE A 532 12.29 -3.64 -5.21
CA ILE A 532 12.29 -2.82 -3.99
C ILE A 532 13.60 -2.04 -3.90
N LEU A 533 13.49 -0.71 -3.90
CA LEU A 533 14.58 0.21 -3.62
C LEU A 533 14.35 0.90 -2.28
N ALA A 534 15.34 0.91 -1.39
CA ALA A 534 15.34 1.76 -0.21
C ALA A 534 16.70 2.46 -0.04
N TRP A 535 16.66 3.79 0.08
CA TRP A 535 17.82 4.62 0.40
C TRP A 535 17.59 5.35 1.73
N SER A 536 18.60 5.31 2.60
CA SER A 536 18.61 5.93 3.93
C SER A 536 19.93 6.70 4.10
N GLU A 537 19.92 8.03 3.99
CA GLU A 537 21.16 8.80 3.79
C GLU A 537 22.08 8.82 5.04
N GLN A 538 21.51 9.01 6.23
CA GLN A 538 22.27 9.22 7.48
C GLN A 538 22.20 8.07 8.48
N GLY A 539 21.18 7.20 8.42
CA GLY A 539 20.96 6.12 9.38
C GLY A 539 20.40 4.84 8.76
N ASP A 540 19.71 4.03 9.55
CA ASP A 540 19.57 2.60 9.32
C ASP A 540 18.37 2.19 8.44
N ILE A 541 18.52 1.04 7.76
CA ILE A 541 17.42 0.28 7.14
C ILE A 541 17.19 -0.99 7.98
N ASN A 542 16.05 -1.07 8.67
CA ASN A 542 15.70 -2.20 9.54
C ASN A 542 14.47 -2.95 9.03
N ALA A 543 14.65 -4.21 8.61
CA ALA A 543 13.57 -5.07 8.09
C ALA A 543 12.60 -5.58 9.18
N GLY A 544 12.90 -5.37 10.46
CA GLY A 544 11.96 -5.60 11.57
C GLY A 544 12.00 -7.00 12.20
N ARG A 545 11.02 -7.25 13.06
CA ARG A 545 10.94 -8.41 13.97
C ARG A 545 9.58 -9.12 13.94
N GLY A 546 8.77 -8.87 12.92
CA GLY A 546 7.49 -9.55 12.73
C GLY A 546 7.66 -11.01 12.27
N SER A 547 6.64 -11.84 12.48
CA SER A 547 6.69 -13.25 12.07
C SER A 547 6.78 -13.41 10.54
N GLN A 548 7.61 -14.35 10.08
CA GLN A 548 7.65 -14.79 8.67
C GLN A 548 6.37 -15.51 8.21
N THR A 549 5.47 -15.90 9.13
CA THR A 549 4.27 -16.70 8.81
C THR A 549 2.97 -15.92 8.66
N THR A 550 2.95 -14.60 8.87
CA THR A 550 1.70 -13.81 8.84
C THR A 550 1.09 -13.76 7.44
N LEU A 551 0.01 -14.52 7.21
CA LEU A 551 -0.64 -14.70 5.90
C LEU A 551 -1.31 -13.41 5.39
N LEU A 552 -0.97 -13.00 4.17
CA LEU A 552 -1.71 -12.03 3.38
C LEU A 552 -2.84 -12.76 2.63
N TYR A 553 -4.03 -12.76 3.22
CA TYR A 553 -5.24 -13.24 2.54
C TYR A 553 -5.85 -12.12 1.68
N THR A 554 -5.44 -12.03 0.43
CA THR A 554 -6.17 -11.25 -0.59
C THR A 554 -7.37 -12.09 -1.07
N PRO A 555 -8.61 -11.57 -1.03
CA PRO A 555 -9.76 -12.25 -1.62
C PRO A 555 -9.53 -12.51 -3.12
N PRO A 556 -9.82 -13.72 -3.65
CA PRO A 556 -9.47 -14.06 -5.03
C PRO A 556 -10.23 -13.19 -6.03
N ARG A 557 -9.50 -12.35 -6.79
CA ARG A 557 -10.07 -11.47 -7.83
C ARG A 557 -10.65 -12.33 -8.96
N ARG A 558 -11.97 -12.36 -9.05
CA ARG A 558 -12.70 -12.82 -10.25
C ARG A 558 -12.54 -11.77 -11.34
N VAL A 559 -11.73 -12.07 -12.34
CA VAL A 559 -11.70 -11.32 -13.59
C VAL A 559 -12.74 -11.95 -14.51
N TYR A 560 -13.57 -11.11 -15.11
CA TYR A 560 -14.45 -11.48 -16.21
C TYR A 560 -13.82 -10.96 -17.49
N ASP A 561 -13.84 -11.71 -18.58
CA ASP A 561 -13.58 -11.13 -19.91
C ASP A 561 -14.81 -10.37 -20.44
N GLY A 562 -14.67 -9.72 -21.59
CA GLY A 562 -15.75 -8.99 -22.26
C GLY A 562 -16.89 -9.88 -22.79
N TRP A 563 -16.79 -11.20 -22.65
CA TRP A 563 -17.82 -12.18 -23.03
C TRP A 563 -18.43 -12.89 -21.81
N GLY A 564 -18.00 -12.54 -20.59
CA GLY A 564 -18.51 -13.07 -19.33
C GLY A 564 -17.81 -14.33 -18.81
N ASN A 565 -16.74 -14.81 -19.46
CA ASN A 565 -15.97 -15.96 -18.97
C ASN A 565 -15.22 -15.58 -17.69
N VAL A 566 -15.26 -16.45 -16.67
CA VAL A 566 -14.65 -16.19 -15.36
C VAL A 566 -13.24 -16.77 -15.30
N ILE A 567 -12.24 -15.90 -15.18
CA ILE A 567 -10.87 -16.26 -14.82
C ILE A 567 -10.66 -15.84 -13.36
N LEU A 568 -10.42 -16.81 -12.48
CA LEU A 568 -9.88 -16.51 -11.16
C LEU A 568 -8.37 -16.33 -11.28
N SER A 569 -7.86 -15.11 -11.03
CA SER A 569 -6.42 -14.86 -10.99
C SER A 569 -5.79 -15.67 -9.85
N PRO A 570 -4.85 -16.60 -10.12
CA PRO A 570 -4.31 -17.48 -9.10
C PRO A 570 -3.62 -16.68 -8.01
N GLN A 571 -4.10 -16.83 -6.77
CA GLN A 571 -3.48 -16.20 -5.60
C GLN A 571 -2.55 -17.21 -4.94
N ALA A 572 -1.24 -16.98 -5.01
CA ALA A 572 -0.33 -17.54 -4.02
C ALA A 572 -0.52 -16.77 -2.70
N PRO A 573 -0.71 -17.43 -1.54
CA PRO A 573 -0.74 -16.74 -0.26
C PRO A 573 0.66 -16.21 0.04
N ALA A 574 0.87 -14.92 -0.22
CA ALA A 574 2.06 -14.22 0.27
C ALA A 574 2.03 -14.21 1.81
N SER A 575 3.19 -14.27 2.46
CA SER A 575 3.25 -14.34 3.92
C SER A 575 4.48 -13.65 4.51
N GLY A 576 4.28 -13.16 5.72
CA GLY A 576 5.33 -12.66 6.61
C GLY A 576 5.39 -11.14 6.75
N ALA A 577 6.19 -10.76 7.73
CA ALA A 577 6.81 -9.45 7.86
C ALA A 577 8.07 -9.35 6.95
N GLY A 578 8.80 -8.24 7.09
CA GLY A 578 10.11 -8.06 6.47
C GLY A 578 10.05 -7.43 5.08
N ILE A 579 11.21 -7.41 4.42
CA ILE A 579 11.35 -6.96 3.03
C ILE A 579 11.28 -8.19 2.12
N ALA A 580 10.38 -8.20 1.13
CA ALA A 580 10.17 -9.38 0.30
C ALA A 580 9.76 -9.09 -1.16
N THR A 581 10.51 -9.57 -2.15
CA THR A 581 10.03 -9.68 -3.55
C THR A 581 9.63 -11.13 -3.85
N LEU A 582 8.42 -11.34 -4.34
CA LEU A 582 7.86 -12.68 -4.57
C LEU A 582 7.54 -12.91 -6.05
N ASN A 583 7.96 -14.07 -6.55
CA ASN A 583 7.76 -14.59 -7.90
C ASN A 583 6.93 -15.90 -7.86
N PRO A 584 5.65 -15.87 -7.46
CA PRO A 584 4.86 -17.08 -7.17
C PRO A 584 4.56 -17.97 -8.39
N ILE A 585 4.75 -17.45 -9.61
CA ILE A 585 4.61 -18.17 -10.87
C ILE A 585 5.82 -17.84 -11.76
N ALA A 586 6.33 -18.83 -12.50
CA ALA A 586 7.57 -18.71 -13.28
C ALA A 586 7.49 -17.73 -14.48
N GLU A 587 6.28 -17.33 -14.88
CA GLU A 587 6.02 -16.36 -15.95
C GLU A 587 6.27 -14.90 -15.52
N VAL A 588 6.37 -14.65 -14.21
CA VAL A 588 6.59 -13.32 -13.64
C VAL A 588 8.08 -13.05 -13.48
N ARG A 589 8.56 -11.90 -13.98
CA ARG A 589 9.95 -11.46 -13.80
C ARG A 589 10.27 -11.39 -12.30
N PRO A 590 11.36 -12.02 -11.83
CA PRO A 590 11.87 -11.82 -10.48
C PRO A 590 12.12 -10.33 -10.17
N GLY A 591 11.87 -9.93 -8.93
CA GLY A 591 12.10 -8.55 -8.44
C GLY A 591 13.43 -8.43 -7.70
N ASP A 592 14.26 -7.48 -8.11
CA ASP A 592 15.52 -7.14 -7.43
C ASP A 592 15.25 -6.39 -6.11
N VAL A 593 16.23 -6.40 -5.20
CA VAL A 593 16.22 -5.61 -3.95
C VAL A 593 17.53 -4.83 -3.82
N ASP A 594 17.43 -3.49 -3.88
CA ASP A 594 18.51 -2.54 -3.67
C ASP A 594 18.31 -1.80 -2.34
N LEU A 595 19.19 -2.04 -1.36
CA LEU A 595 19.17 -1.37 -0.06
C LEU A 595 20.48 -0.58 0.14
N ILE A 596 20.36 0.72 0.37
CA ILE A 596 21.48 1.65 0.47
C ILE A 596 21.38 2.48 1.76
N ALA A 597 22.39 2.38 2.63
CA ALA A 597 22.51 3.16 3.87
C ALA A 597 23.94 3.72 4.02
N PRO A 598 24.32 4.80 3.30
CA PRO A 598 25.72 5.20 3.13
C PRO A 598 26.49 5.52 4.42
N LEU A 599 25.76 5.97 5.46
CA LEU A 599 26.28 6.28 6.80
C LEU A 599 25.69 5.39 7.91
N GLY A 600 24.89 4.39 7.53
CA GLY A 600 24.12 3.56 8.46
C GLY A 600 24.30 2.06 8.25
N THR A 601 23.38 1.31 8.86
CA THR A 601 23.37 -0.15 8.94
C THR A 601 22.18 -0.70 8.17
N ILE A 602 22.36 -1.83 7.48
CA ILE A 602 21.25 -2.64 6.98
C ILE A 602 21.07 -3.84 7.91
N ASP A 603 19.95 -3.89 8.64
CA ASP A 603 19.62 -5.01 9.52
C ASP A 603 18.44 -5.81 8.97
N ALA A 604 18.68 -7.09 8.68
CA ALA A 604 17.63 -8.03 8.30
C ALA A 604 16.67 -8.39 9.45
N GLY A 605 17.06 -8.11 10.70
CA GLY A 605 16.25 -8.36 11.90
C GLY A 605 15.86 -9.83 12.06
N GLU A 606 14.72 -10.07 12.71
CA GLU A 606 14.13 -11.42 12.86
C GLU A 606 13.09 -11.71 11.76
N ALA A 607 12.55 -10.68 11.11
CA ALA A 607 11.63 -10.84 9.99
C ALA A 607 12.36 -11.35 8.73
N GLY A 608 13.61 -10.94 8.52
CA GLY A 608 14.44 -11.31 7.39
C GLY A 608 14.15 -10.53 6.11
N ILE A 609 14.97 -10.80 5.10
CA ILE A 609 14.88 -10.23 3.75
C ILE A 609 14.81 -11.38 2.75
N ARG A 610 13.82 -11.36 1.84
CA ARG A 610 13.56 -12.45 0.88
C ARG A 610 13.51 -11.91 -0.54
N VAL A 611 14.38 -12.40 -1.41
CA VAL A 611 14.62 -11.80 -2.73
C VAL A 611 14.45 -12.84 -3.83
N SER A 612 13.49 -12.59 -4.71
CA SER A 612 13.25 -13.41 -5.92
C SER A 612 14.26 -13.15 -7.03
N GLY A 613 14.68 -11.89 -7.22
CA GLY A 613 15.74 -11.50 -8.14
C GLY A 613 17.11 -11.46 -7.45
N ASN A 614 17.88 -10.43 -7.76
CA ASN A 614 19.21 -10.19 -7.20
C ASN A 614 19.12 -9.24 -5.98
N ILE A 615 20.05 -9.35 -5.02
CA ILE A 615 20.19 -8.38 -3.94
C ILE A 615 21.45 -7.54 -4.11
N ASN A 616 21.34 -6.25 -3.79
CA ASN A 616 22.44 -5.30 -3.72
C ASN A 616 22.36 -4.55 -2.38
N LEU A 617 23.41 -4.66 -1.56
CA LEU A 617 23.50 -4.04 -0.24
C LEU A 617 24.68 -3.08 -0.17
N ALA A 618 24.43 -1.80 0.10
CA ALA A 618 25.47 -0.78 0.17
C ALA A 618 25.35 0.02 1.47
N ALA A 619 26.14 -0.34 2.48
CA ALA A 619 26.09 0.28 3.82
C ALA A 619 27.45 0.24 4.54
N LEU A 620 27.54 0.87 5.72
CA LEU A 620 28.71 0.71 6.60
C LEU A 620 28.79 -0.70 7.20
N GLN A 621 27.63 -1.28 7.55
CA GLN A 621 27.53 -2.62 8.10
C GLN A 621 26.22 -3.29 7.68
N VAL A 622 26.26 -4.62 7.50
CA VAL A 622 25.07 -5.46 7.33
C VAL A 622 24.97 -6.39 8.55
N LEU A 623 23.83 -6.35 9.24
CA LEU A 623 23.51 -7.16 10.41
C LEU A 623 22.50 -8.27 10.08
N ASN A 624 22.53 -9.34 10.88
CA ASN A 624 21.66 -10.50 10.76
C ASN A 624 21.61 -11.12 9.34
N ALA A 625 22.72 -11.06 8.60
CA ALA A 625 22.84 -11.51 7.20
C ALA A 625 22.41 -12.98 6.96
N ALA A 626 22.42 -13.83 7.99
CA ALA A 626 21.88 -15.20 7.92
C ALA A 626 20.35 -15.27 7.70
N ASN A 627 19.63 -14.17 7.96
CA ASN A 627 18.19 -14.03 7.72
C ASN A 627 17.89 -13.37 6.35
N ILE A 628 18.90 -13.27 5.47
CA ILE A 628 18.76 -12.80 4.09
C ILE A 628 18.76 -14.03 3.16
N GLN A 629 17.72 -14.14 2.35
CA GLN A 629 17.49 -15.26 1.42
C GLN A 629 17.32 -14.71 0.01
N VAL A 630 18.12 -15.20 -0.95
CA VAL A 630 18.21 -14.66 -2.31
C VAL A 630 18.19 -15.83 -3.31
N GLN A 631 17.44 -15.69 -4.40
CA GLN A 631 17.40 -16.67 -5.49
C GLN A 631 18.40 -16.34 -6.62
N GLY A 632 18.65 -15.05 -6.89
CA GLY A 632 19.63 -14.56 -7.86
C GLY A 632 21.00 -14.21 -7.24
N GLU A 633 21.72 -13.30 -7.88
CA GLU A 633 23.04 -12.85 -7.42
C GLU A 633 22.96 -11.98 -6.16
N SER A 634 24.06 -11.88 -5.42
CA SER A 634 24.15 -11.10 -4.19
C SER A 634 25.42 -10.25 -4.14
N LYS A 635 25.27 -8.92 -4.18
CA LYS A 635 26.36 -7.95 -3.97
C LYS A 635 26.26 -7.30 -2.59
N GLY A 636 27.40 -7.11 -1.93
CA GLY A 636 27.51 -6.39 -0.65
C GLY A 636 27.13 -7.17 0.62
N LEU A 637 26.75 -8.45 0.53
CA LEU A 637 26.67 -9.32 1.71
C LEU A 637 28.05 -9.46 2.38
N PRO A 638 28.15 -9.47 3.72
CA PRO A 638 29.38 -9.81 4.41
C PRO A 638 29.82 -11.22 4.00
N VAL A 639 31.07 -11.36 3.57
CA VAL A 639 31.66 -12.69 3.32
C VAL A 639 31.80 -13.38 4.67
N LEU A 640 30.79 -14.18 5.03
CA LEU A 640 30.87 -15.11 6.15
C LEU A 640 32.04 -16.04 5.85
N ALA A 641 33.18 -15.80 6.51
CA ALA A 641 34.35 -16.65 6.41
C ALA A 641 33.92 -18.06 6.81
N SER A 642 33.81 -18.95 5.82
CA SER A 642 33.41 -20.32 6.04
C SER A 642 34.51 -20.99 6.85
N VAL A 643 34.35 -20.99 8.18
CA VAL A 643 35.18 -21.77 9.10
C VAL A 643 35.04 -23.20 8.66
N ASN A 644 36.00 -23.66 7.88
CA ASN A 644 35.96 -24.96 7.25
C ASN A 644 36.04 -25.98 8.37
N VAL A 645 34.89 -26.49 8.80
CA VAL A 645 34.78 -27.39 9.96
C VAL A 645 35.53 -28.70 9.71
N ASN A 646 35.75 -29.09 8.45
CA ASN A 646 36.65 -30.19 8.12
C ASN A 646 38.11 -29.80 8.34
N ALA A 647 38.55 -28.59 7.96
CA ALA A 647 39.89 -28.10 8.27
C ALA A 647 40.11 -27.90 9.79
N LEU A 648 39.11 -27.43 10.53
CA LEU A 648 39.19 -27.28 11.98
C LEU A 648 39.21 -28.66 12.68
N ALA A 649 38.39 -29.61 12.23
CA ALA A 649 38.44 -31.00 12.71
C ALA A 649 39.76 -31.70 12.33
N SER A 650 40.29 -31.47 11.13
CA SER A 650 41.62 -31.96 10.71
C SER A 650 42.74 -31.32 11.53
N ALA A 651 42.65 -30.02 11.87
CA ALA A 651 43.60 -29.36 12.75
C ALA A 651 43.53 -29.91 14.19
N SER A 652 42.32 -30.16 14.70
CA SER A 652 42.13 -30.85 16.00
C SER A 652 42.66 -32.28 15.98
N ALA A 653 42.44 -33.04 14.90
CA ALA A 653 42.98 -34.38 14.73
C ALA A 653 44.52 -34.37 14.64
N ALA A 654 45.11 -33.42 13.90
CA ALA A 654 46.55 -33.24 13.80
C ALA A 654 47.19 -32.78 15.13
N ALA A 655 46.53 -31.90 15.88
CA ALA A 655 46.97 -31.50 17.22
C ALA A 655 46.92 -32.69 18.21
N ASN A 656 45.88 -33.52 18.13
CA ASN A 656 45.78 -34.74 18.93
C ASN A 656 46.84 -35.78 18.54
N SER A 657 47.11 -36.00 17.25
CA SER A 657 48.17 -36.92 16.82
C SER A 657 49.57 -36.40 17.15
N ALA A 658 49.81 -35.08 17.07
CA ALA A 658 51.06 -34.47 17.51
C ALA A 658 51.25 -34.59 19.03
N SER A 659 50.19 -34.43 19.83
CA SER A 659 50.21 -34.64 21.28
C SER A 659 50.50 -36.11 21.65
N GLN A 660 49.91 -37.06 20.93
CA GLN A 660 50.21 -38.49 21.09
C GLN A 660 51.66 -38.81 20.70
N ALA A 661 52.16 -38.28 19.57
CA ALA A 661 53.55 -38.46 19.15
C ALA A 661 54.54 -37.87 20.16
N ALA A 662 54.25 -36.69 20.74
CA ALA A 662 55.06 -36.11 21.80
C ALA A 662 55.07 -36.98 23.07
N GLN A 663 53.93 -37.54 23.47
CA GLN A 663 53.86 -38.49 24.59
C GLN A 663 54.64 -39.78 24.31
N ASP A 664 54.61 -40.31 23.09
CA ASP A 664 55.39 -41.51 22.73
C ASP A 664 56.90 -41.23 22.63
N VAL A 665 57.32 -40.03 22.26
CA VAL A 665 58.72 -39.60 22.39
C VAL A 665 59.13 -39.52 23.86
N MET A 666 58.29 -38.96 24.74
CA MET A 666 58.54 -38.96 26.19
C MET A 666 58.59 -40.36 26.81
N ARG A 667 57.71 -41.28 26.36
CA ARG A 667 57.73 -42.70 26.79
C ARG A 667 59.03 -43.38 26.34
N LYS A 668 59.44 -43.20 25.08
CA LYS A 668 60.71 -43.74 24.56
C LYS A 668 61.92 -43.20 25.30
N SER A 669 61.99 -41.89 25.58
CA SER A 669 63.10 -41.34 26.37
C SER A 669 63.12 -41.85 27.82
N GLN A 670 61.95 -42.11 28.42
CA GLN A 670 61.88 -42.74 29.75
C GLN A 670 62.33 -44.21 29.72
N ASP A 671 61.98 -44.98 28.69
CA ASP A 671 62.37 -46.39 28.59
C ASP A 671 63.83 -46.58 28.15
N GLU A 672 64.40 -45.69 27.36
CA GLU A 672 65.85 -45.64 27.10
C GLU A 672 66.63 -45.22 28.36
N ALA A 673 66.13 -44.25 29.13
CA ALA A 673 66.70 -43.88 30.42
C ALA A 673 66.61 -45.02 31.46
N ARG A 674 65.59 -45.87 31.40
CA ARG A 674 65.46 -47.08 32.24
C ARG A 674 66.39 -48.21 31.80
N ARG A 675 66.59 -48.42 30.49
CA ARG A 675 67.48 -49.47 29.96
C ARG A 675 68.96 -49.23 30.25
N ASN A 676 69.35 -47.98 30.51
CA ASN A 676 70.72 -47.59 30.86
C ASN A 676 71.00 -47.52 32.37
N GLN A 677 70.12 -48.02 33.25
CA GLN A 677 70.35 -48.09 34.69
C GLN A 677 70.90 -49.48 35.10
N PRO A 678 72.05 -49.56 35.81
CA PRO A 678 72.60 -50.83 36.28
C PRO A 678 71.72 -51.51 37.34
N SER A 679 71.35 -52.78 37.11
CA SER A 679 70.52 -53.57 38.02
C SER A 679 71.27 -53.98 39.29
N VAL A 680 70.92 -53.38 40.44
CA VAL A 680 71.39 -53.83 41.76
C VAL A 680 70.51 -54.96 42.28
N ILE A 681 71.09 -56.14 42.46
CA ILE A 681 70.40 -57.32 43.00
C ILE A 681 70.43 -57.26 44.54
N SER A 682 69.27 -57.07 45.16
CA SER A 682 69.10 -57.21 46.61
C SER A 682 68.61 -58.62 46.96
N VAL A 683 69.27 -59.29 47.89
CA VAL A 683 68.93 -60.65 48.35
C VAL A 683 68.63 -60.60 49.85
N GLN A 684 67.45 -61.05 50.25
CA GLN A 684 67.02 -61.14 51.64
C GLN A 684 66.54 -62.57 51.94
N ILE A 685 67.17 -63.24 52.90
CA ILE A 685 67.06 -64.69 53.16
C ILE A 685 67.06 -64.95 54.69
N LEU A 686 66.40 -66.05 55.11
CA LEU A 686 66.13 -66.50 56.51
C LEU A 686 65.12 -65.61 57.26
N GLY A 687 64.30 -66.12 58.18
CA GLY A 687 64.11 -67.48 58.76
C GLY A 687 63.31 -67.30 60.07
N PHE A 688 62.62 -68.28 60.69
CA PHE A 688 62.46 -69.71 60.48
C PHE A 688 60.97 -70.09 60.67
N GLY A 689 60.55 -71.31 60.31
CA GLY A 689 59.14 -71.73 60.36
C GLY A 689 58.82 -72.88 61.32
N SER A 690 57.54 -73.24 61.36
CA SER A 690 57.00 -74.53 61.81
C SER A 690 55.75 -74.83 60.96
N GLY A 691 55.37 -76.10 60.79
CA GLY A 691 54.34 -76.48 59.81
C GLY A 691 53.39 -77.58 60.27
N THR A 692 52.22 -77.60 59.65
CA THR A 692 51.22 -78.68 59.68
C THR A 692 50.56 -78.81 58.29
N SER A 693 49.86 -79.92 58.05
CA SER A 693 49.56 -80.44 56.70
C SER A 693 48.06 -80.38 56.33
N ALA A 694 47.72 -80.34 55.02
CA ALA A 694 46.85 -81.33 54.34
C ALA A 694 46.20 -80.87 52.99
N ILE A 695 46.69 -81.45 51.89
CA ILE A 695 45.98 -82.03 50.71
C ILE A 695 44.51 -81.60 50.40
N ASN A 696 44.25 -81.02 49.21
CA ASN A 696 43.32 -81.58 48.18
C ASN A 696 43.22 -80.75 46.86
N PRO A 697 43.18 -81.39 45.66
CA PRO A 697 42.68 -80.84 44.37
C PRO A 697 41.18 -81.21 44.14
N PRO A 698 40.45 -80.83 43.05
CA PRO A 698 40.84 -80.27 41.72
C PRO A 698 40.18 -78.88 41.46
N ALA A 699 39.64 -78.38 40.32
CA ALA A 699 39.20 -78.92 39.01
C ALA A 699 39.17 -77.84 37.87
N ARG A 700 38.21 -77.91 36.92
CA ARG A 700 38.03 -77.00 35.75
C ARG A 700 36.70 -76.22 35.80
N GLY A 701 36.64 -75.07 35.13
CA GLY A 701 35.42 -74.31 34.80
C GLY A 701 35.58 -73.53 33.48
N ASN A 702 34.49 -73.05 32.86
CA ASN A 702 34.49 -72.42 31.53
C ASN A 702 33.34 -71.40 31.37
N THR A 703 33.30 -70.70 30.22
CA THR A 703 32.21 -69.86 29.67
C THR A 703 31.92 -68.49 30.32
N ALA A 704 31.40 -67.58 29.49
CA ALA A 704 31.15 -66.17 29.78
C ALA A 704 29.71 -65.89 30.22
N ASN A 705 29.47 -64.73 30.85
CA ASN A 705 28.44 -63.80 30.35
C ASN A 705 28.62 -62.36 30.90
N SER A 706 27.77 -61.43 30.41
CA SER A 706 27.79 -59.99 30.73
C SER A 706 27.61 -59.64 32.21
N GLY A 707 28.16 -58.48 32.62
CA GLY A 707 27.87 -57.81 33.88
C GLY A 707 27.87 -56.28 33.69
N TYR A 708 26.88 -55.59 34.28
CA TYR A 708 26.71 -54.14 34.22
C TYR A 708 27.38 -53.51 35.45
N ASP A 709 28.45 -52.74 35.26
CA ASP A 709 29.16 -52.09 36.38
C ASP A 709 28.53 -50.73 36.74
N ALA A 710 28.07 -50.63 37.98
CA ALA A 710 27.46 -49.43 38.54
C ALA A 710 28.47 -48.33 38.95
N ASN A 711 29.78 -48.62 38.92
CA ASN A 711 30.83 -47.70 39.39
C ASN A 711 31.67 -47.06 38.26
N SER A 712 31.34 -47.30 36.98
CA SER A 712 32.04 -46.65 35.87
C SER A 712 31.56 -45.20 35.66
N ALA A 713 32.49 -44.25 35.75
CA ALA A 713 32.23 -42.82 35.49
C ALA A 713 31.99 -42.47 34.00
N PHE A 714 32.14 -43.44 33.08
CA PHE A 714 31.82 -43.28 31.66
C PHE A 714 31.06 -44.51 31.14
N GLN A 715 30.02 -44.26 30.35
CA GLN A 715 29.25 -45.27 29.61
C GLN A 715 28.95 -44.75 28.20
N PHE A 716 28.94 -45.63 27.20
CA PHE A 716 28.63 -45.29 25.81
C PHE A 716 27.28 -45.89 25.40
N PRO A 717 26.23 -45.08 25.20
CA PRO A 717 25.00 -45.54 24.58
C PRO A 717 25.23 -45.80 23.08
N GLN A 718 25.16 -47.05 22.63
CA GLN A 718 24.96 -47.35 21.21
C GLN A 718 23.47 -47.21 20.87
N ALA A 719 23.17 -46.61 19.72
CA ALA A 719 21.80 -46.37 19.30
C ALA A 719 21.14 -47.64 18.74
N SER A 720 20.05 -48.08 19.35
CA SER A 720 19.07 -48.97 18.72
C SER A 720 18.04 -48.13 17.96
N ARG A 721 17.92 -48.34 16.65
CA ARG A 721 16.66 -48.08 15.95
C ARG A 721 15.59 -49.01 16.53
N ASP A 722 14.34 -48.59 16.49
CA ASP A 722 13.31 -49.49 15.95
C ASP A 722 12.17 -48.70 15.31
N GLU A 723 11.62 -49.25 14.23
CA GLU A 723 10.44 -48.74 13.55
C GLU A 723 9.21 -49.46 14.12
N GLY A 724 8.13 -48.72 14.40
CA GLY A 724 7.00 -49.28 15.16
C GLY A 724 6.11 -50.23 14.36
N THR A 725 5.41 -51.14 15.05
CA THR A 725 4.13 -51.65 14.53
C THR A 725 3.11 -52.01 15.62
N GLN A 726 1.86 -51.70 15.29
CA GLN A 726 0.57 -52.06 15.90
C GLN A 726 0.52 -53.33 16.78
N ARG A 727 -0.24 -53.27 17.89
CA ARG A 727 -1.62 -53.86 18.00
C ARG A 727 -2.14 -53.90 19.45
N ARG A 728 -3.24 -53.18 19.72
CA ARG A 728 -4.58 -53.79 19.79
C ARG A 728 -5.67 -52.74 19.67
#